data_AF-A0YYF5-F1
#
_entry.id   AF-A0YYF5-F1
#
_cell.length_a   1.000
_cell.length_b   1.000
_cell.length_c   1.000
_cell.angle_alpha   90.00
_cell.angle_beta   90.00
_cell.angle_gamma   90.00
#
_symmetry.space_group_name_H-M   'P 1'
#
loop_
_entity.id
_entity.type
_entity.pdbx_description
1 polymer ?
#
loop_
_entity_poly.entity_id
_entity_poly.type
_entity_poly.pdbx_seq_one_letter_code
_entity_poly.pdbx_strand_id
1 'polypeptide(L)'
;MKLDLHTLTQQHNLTPRGIIHIGAYEGKDLKRYPTPDTAKILLIEANPAACEHLQANFADKPNIIISQTAIANPNHPVTLKLTSIESNSSILPLTGYREIYPNLKVTQEITVESRSLDTLLSELNLRPVDFNFLYLDIQGAELLALQGATQLLKYIEAIYTTVSYEELFEGGALRNQVDAFLTEHHFVRVAEANPYHPAWGEAFYLRKQVITHSTLDQTQDFSDQLFQYAFLKLYAQQYNLKVETPAWVGQQLFGHADPPISQEFPPLQQENDTLREALMTHIENPIANVDFRGDFQYHTRYYAPHKSEFCALFQPTTELKGSLQTALKTLRSQGKILVGIYLEYHEKTPVIPIVWYLEWLRGFWETLDKPILYIASNEPEKIPPVEFSEYSPITTKDLEVDCAIAAFYPDFYLLSSCDAVAISNSTFGFVACLLNTQGQYFFRPHLTAEKLIPFNPWNSEPTLKFTEDSSSVTAAIVVESKLHQIQEELEQLQSDYQHNQAELEQTHSQLHQSQTELEQLKIQHNQIIEEWEKSKIQVQTVHKELETSQTHSQKLQTELEQSQTHSQQLQTQLEESQVQSQQLQTQLKDSQTQLKDSQTHSQQLQTQLEESQTHSQQLQTELEQSQTHSQQLQTQLEESQTHSQQLQTELEQSQTHSQQLQTQLEQSQTHSQQLQTELEESQVQSQQLQTELEESQTQLKQLEDQLKKTQSQQQQTQQELDESRSELHQTREELELTQFQLDEIQVELEQSQSQLHQTKQELEEAQSKLQKTQVELQNQPKTNYAEHVKALAKILAETL
;
A
#
# COMPACT_ATOMS: atom_id res chain seq x y z
N MET A 1 -2.25 -11.02 -6.28
CA MET A 1 -3.03 -10.34 -5.22
C MET A 1 -2.16 -10.31 -3.96
N LYS A 2 -2.15 -9.21 -3.17
CA LYS A 2 -1.38 -9.15 -1.91
C LYS A 2 -1.87 -10.22 -0.94
N LEU A 3 -1.05 -10.61 0.02
CA LEU A 3 -1.51 -11.50 1.09
C LEU A 3 -2.54 -10.77 1.96
N ASP A 4 -3.67 -11.46 2.18
CA ASP A 4 -4.73 -11.01 3.08
C ASP A 4 -4.42 -11.48 4.50
N LEU A 5 -3.88 -10.57 5.32
CA LEU A 5 -3.49 -10.88 6.69
C LEU A 5 -4.70 -11.12 7.59
N HIS A 6 -5.88 -10.58 7.29
CA HIS A 6 -7.08 -10.84 8.08
C HIS A 6 -7.51 -12.31 7.92
N THR A 7 -7.57 -12.77 6.66
CA THR A 7 -7.87 -14.17 6.35
C THR A 7 -6.80 -15.10 6.90
N LEU A 8 -5.50 -14.80 6.72
CA LEU A 8 -4.42 -15.65 7.22
C LEU A 8 -4.39 -15.76 8.75
N THR A 9 -4.60 -14.66 9.46
CA THR A 9 -4.67 -14.69 10.93
C THR A 9 -5.88 -15.47 11.43
N GLN A 10 -7.05 -15.32 10.80
CA GLN A 10 -8.23 -16.12 11.13
C GLN A 10 -8.03 -17.61 10.84
N GLN A 11 -7.50 -17.97 9.67
CA GLN A 11 -7.23 -19.35 9.28
C GLN A 11 -6.31 -20.08 10.25
N HIS A 12 -5.39 -19.35 10.88
CA HIS A 12 -4.41 -19.90 11.80
C HIS A 12 -4.70 -19.58 13.28
N ASN A 13 -5.93 -19.13 13.61
CA ASN A 13 -6.37 -18.78 14.96
C ASN A 13 -5.40 -17.84 15.70
N LEU A 14 -4.78 -16.91 14.96
CA LEU A 14 -3.79 -15.98 15.47
C LEU A 14 -4.45 -14.66 15.85
N THR A 15 -4.32 -14.26 17.12
CA THR A 15 -4.75 -12.92 17.58
C THR A 15 -3.52 -12.07 17.91
N PRO A 16 -3.29 -10.95 17.20
CA PRO A 16 -2.20 -10.04 17.53
C PRO A 16 -2.35 -9.44 18.94
N ARG A 17 -1.48 -9.84 19.86
CA ARG A 17 -1.33 -9.25 21.20
C ARG A 17 -0.54 -7.94 21.13
N GLY A 18 0.44 -7.91 20.25
CA GLY A 18 1.22 -6.71 19.94
C GLY A 18 1.98 -6.88 18.63
N ILE A 19 2.16 -5.76 17.94
CA ILE A 19 2.76 -5.71 16.60
C ILE A 19 4.01 -4.85 16.62
N ILE A 20 5.08 -5.36 16.03
CA ILE A 20 6.24 -4.56 15.63
C ILE A 20 6.20 -4.43 14.11
N HIS A 21 6.10 -3.22 13.60
CA HIS A 21 6.01 -2.91 12.19
C HIS A 21 7.21 -2.04 11.79
N ILE A 22 8.08 -2.61 10.95
CA ILE A 22 9.32 -1.97 10.49
C ILE A 22 9.15 -1.56 9.03
N GLY A 23 9.54 -0.32 8.72
CA GLY A 23 9.23 0.30 7.42
C GLY A 23 7.80 0.81 7.38
N ALA A 24 7.32 1.37 8.48
CA ALA A 24 5.91 1.74 8.64
C ALA A 24 5.46 2.86 7.70
N TYR A 25 6.38 3.69 7.18
CA TYR A 25 6.14 4.83 6.30
C TYR A 25 5.03 5.78 6.78
N GLU A 26 3.79 5.63 6.30
CA GLU A 26 2.63 6.44 6.73
C GLU A 26 1.66 5.67 7.65
N GLY A 27 1.95 4.40 7.96
CA GLY A 27 1.17 3.53 8.84
C GLY A 27 -0.10 2.98 8.18
N LYS A 28 -0.29 3.18 6.88
CA LYS A 28 -1.49 2.76 6.12
C LYS A 28 -1.73 1.25 6.16
N ASP A 29 -0.67 0.44 6.26
CA ASP A 29 -0.79 -1.01 6.34
C ASP A 29 -1.26 -1.51 7.71
N LEU A 30 -1.37 -0.67 8.75
CA LEU A 30 -1.98 -1.05 10.04
C LEU A 30 -3.43 -1.53 9.93
N LYS A 31 -4.17 -1.07 8.93
CA LYS A 31 -5.55 -1.55 8.69
C LYS A 31 -5.62 -2.98 8.13
N ARG A 32 -4.48 -3.58 7.77
CA ARG A 32 -4.43 -4.95 7.23
C ARG A 32 -4.49 -6.02 8.31
N TYR A 33 -4.25 -5.66 9.57
CA TYR A 33 -4.27 -6.61 10.69
C TYR A 33 -5.59 -6.52 11.45
N PRO A 34 -6.11 -7.64 11.99
CA PRO A 34 -7.11 -7.59 13.05
C PRO A 34 -6.44 -7.23 14.37
N THR A 35 -6.16 -5.95 14.60
CA THR A 35 -5.60 -5.47 15.88
C THR A 35 -6.70 -5.10 16.86
N PRO A 36 -6.77 -5.72 18.04
CA PRO A 36 -7.55 -5.20 19.16
C PRO A 36 -7.07 -3.79 19.55
N ASP A 37 -7.97 -2.93 20.00
CA ASP A 37 -7.62 -1.58 20.50
C ASP A 37 -6.64 -1.60 21.68
N THR A 38 -6.55 -2.74 22.38
CA THR A 38 -5.63 -2.97 23.50
C THR A 38 -4.24 -3.42 23.07
N ALA A 39 -4.03 -3.74 21.79
CA ALA A 39 -2.76 -4.23 21.31
C ALA A 39 -1.70 -3.13 21.35
N LYS A 40 -0.50 -3.50 21.82
CA LYS A 40 0.66 -2.61 21.82
C LYS A 40 1.30 -2.62 20.43
N ILE A 41 1.48 -1.45 19.84
CA ILE A 41 2.00 -1.33 18.48
C ILE A 41 3.28 -0.50 18.52
N LEU A 42 4.37 -1.05 17.98
CA LEU A 42 5.63 -0.35 17.77
C LEU A 42 5.83 -0.14 16.27
N LEU A 43 5.75 1.11 15.82
CA LEU A 43 6.05 1.51 14.45
C LEU A 43 7.49 2.02 14.38
N ILE A 44 8.26 1.48 13.46
CA ILE A 44 9.66 1.82 13.27
C ILE A 44 9.86 2.31 11.85
N GLU A 45 10.41 3.51 11.72
CA GLU A 45 10.68 4.15 10.44
C GLU A 45 12.06 4.79 10.45
N ALA A 46 12.84 4.58 9.38
CA ALA A 46 14.18 5.12 9.27
C ALA A 46 14.19 6.53 8.67
N ASN A 47 13.24 6.85 7.80
CA ASN A 47 13.12 8.16 7.18
C ASN A 47 12.52 9.18 8.17
N PRO A 48 13.27 10.24 8.57
CA PRO A 48 12.79 11.23 9.53
C PRO A 48 11.49 11.93 9.09
N ALA A 49 11.37 12.28 7.80
CA ALA A 49 10.17 12.97 7.29
C ALA A 49 8.92 12.09 7.37
N ALA A 50 9.05 10.79 7.04
CA ALA A 50 7.96 9.84 7.19
C ALA A 50 7.61 9.60 8.67
N CYS A 51 8.61 9.57 9.55
CA CYS A 51 8.40 9.44 10.98
C CYS A 51 7.62 10.63 11.58
N GLU A 52 7.86 11.86 11.12
CA GLU A 52 7.07 13.03 11.52
C GLU A 52 5.59 12.87 11.12
N HIS A 53 5.32 12.36 9.91
CA HIS A 53 3.95 12.05 9.48
C HIS A 53 3.30 10.94 10.33
N LEU A 54 4.04 9.88 10.69
CA LEU A 54 3.53 8.86 11.61
C LEU A 54 3.14 9.45 12.96
N GLN A 55 3.99 10.31 13.52
CA GLN A 55 3.75 10.95 14.81
C GLN A 55 2.49 11.82 14.76
N ALA A 56 2.28 12.55 13.67
CA ALA A 56 1.06 13.33 13.46
C ALA A 56 -0.19 12.44 13.31
N ASN A 57 -0.09 11.35 12.52
CA ASN A 57 -1.22 10.47 12.22
C ASN A 57 -1.73 9.68 13.43
N PHE A 58 -0.87 9.41 14.41
CA PHE A 58 -1.20 8.57 15.57
C PHE A 58 -1.01 9.30 16.91
N ALA A 59 -0.99 10.64 16.90
CA ALA A 59 -0.79 11.46 18.10
C ALA A 59 -1.84 11.20 19.22
N ASP A 60 -3.04 10.76 18.84
CA ASP A 60 -4.16 10.46 19.74
C ASP A 60 -4.22 8.99 20.20
N LYS A 61 -3.26 8.15 19.79
CA LYS A 61 -3.24 6.70 20.05
C LYS A 61 -2.15 6.31 21.05
N PRO A 62 -2.44 6.24 22.37
CA PRO A 62 -1.42 5.99 23.39
C PRO A 62 -0.85 4.57 23.38
N ASN A 63 -1.49 3.62 22.69
CA ASN A 63 -1.00 2.25 22.51
C ASN A 63 -0.01 2.11 21.34
N ILE A 64 0.20 3.17 20.55
CA ILE A 64 1.14 3.22 19.43
C ILE A 64 2.40 3.98 19.86
N ILE A 65 3.54 3.31 19.72
CA ILE A 65 4.87 3.84 19.98
C ILE A 65 5.56 3.98 18.64
N ILE A 66 6.17 5.13 18.38
CA ILE A 66 6.85 5.41 17.12
C ILE A 66 8.33 5.62 17.40
N SER A 67 9.19 4.96 16.62
CA SER A 67 10.65 5.09 16.72
C SER A 67 11.25 5.47 15.38
N GLN A 68 12.02 6.56 15.37
CA GLN A 68 12.81 6.99 14.22
C GLN A 68 14.18 6.27 14.22
N THR A 69 14.22 5.03 13.76
CA THR A 69 15.42 4.19 13.83
C THR A 69 15.49 3.27 12.61
N ALA A 70 16.67 3.12 12.00
CA ALA A 70 16.91 2.05 11.04
C ALA A 70 17.12 0.72 11.79
N ILE A 71 16.47 -0.35 11.33
CA ILE A 71 16.69 -1.68 11.93
C ILE A 71 17.72 -2.44 11.11
N ALA A 72 18.88 -2.67 11.71
CA ALA A 72 19.94 -3.50 11.16
C ALA A 72 20.85 -4.04 12.29
N ASN A 73 21.76 -4.93 11.92
CA ASN A 73 22.83 -5.43 12.79
C ASN A 73 24.15 -5.20 12.06
N PRO A 74 25.07 -4.31 12.53
CA PRO A 74 25.27 -3.87 13.93
C PRO A 74 24.66 -2.50 14.36
N ASN A 75 24.68 -2.23 15.68
CA ASN A 75 24.14 -1.03 16.37
C ASN A 75 25.01 0.24 16.21
N HIS A 76 25.17 0.77 15.00
CA HIS A 76 25.84 2.06 14.77
C HIS A 76 25.13 2.85 13.67
N PRO A 77 25.34 4.19 13.55
CA PRO A 77 24.73 4.95 12.48
C PRO A 77 24.98 4.36 11.09
N VAL A 78 23.96 4.39 10.24
CA VAL A 78 24.01 3.87 8.86
C VAL A 78 23.53 4.94 7.87
N THR A 79 23.93 4.81 6.61
CA THR A 79 23.50 5.70 5.54
C THR A 79 22.21 5.17 4.91
N LEU A 80 21.10 5.88 5.12
CA LEU A 80 19.85 5.66 4.42
C LEU A 80 19.86 6.42 3.09
N LYS A 81 19.63 5.69 1.99
CA LYS A 81 19.58 6.24 0.63
C LYS A 81 18.12 6.50 0.29
N LEU A 82 17.71 7.76 0.36
CA LEU A 82 16.37 8.19 -0.04
C LEU A 82 16.26 8.18 -1.56
N THR A 83 15.15 7.66 -2.07
CA THR A 83 14.93 7.58 -3.52
C THR A 83 13.79 8.48 -3.97
N SER A 84 13.66 8.68 -5.29
CA SER A 84 12.56 9.43 -5.90
C SER A 84 11.17 8.81 -5.62
N ILE A 85 11.12 7.58 -5.11
CA ILE A 85 9.93 6.95 -4.54
C ILE A 85 10.26 6.64 -3.08
N GLU A 86 9.83 7.49 -2.15
CA GLU A 86 10.32 7.43 -0.76
C GLU A 86 10.12 6.07 -0.08
N SER A 87 9.03 5.36 -0.39
CA SER A 87 8.75 4.00 0.12
C SER A 87 9.78 2.95 -0.31
N ASN A 88 10.61 3.24 -1.30
CA ASN A 88 11.65 2.34 -1.83
C ASN A 88 13.06 2.70 -1.31
N SER A 89 13.13 3.54 -0.27
CA SER A 89 14.40 3.92 0.35
C SER A 89 15.01 2.74 1.12
N SER A 90 16.34 2.62 1.10
CA SER A 90 17.04 1.50 1.73
C SER A 90 18.39 1.93 2.31
N ILE A 91 18.84 1.21 3.33
CA ILE A 91 20.20 1.30 3.84
C ILE A 91 21.19 0.58 2.92
N LEU A 92 20.71 -0.35 2.09
CA LEU A 92 21.52 -1.07 1.11
C LEU A 92 21.56 -0.33 -0.24
N PRO A 93 22.66 -0.42 -1.01
CA PRO A 93 22.73 0.10 -2.37
C PRO A 93 21.73 -0.57 -3.32
N LEU A 94 21.11 0.20 -4.21
CA LEU A 94 20.21 -0.31 -5.26
C LEU A 94 21.00 -0.99 -6.38
N THR A 95 20.68 -2.26 -6.68
CA THR A 95 21.25 -3.03 -7.79
C THR A 95 20.16 -3.40 -8.81
N GLY A 96 19.64 -4.64 -8.78
CA GLY A 96 18.68 -5.15 -9.77
C GLY A 96 17.39 -4.32 -9.86
N TYR A 97 17.01 -3.60 -8.80
CA TYR A 97 15.84 -2.73 -8.81
C TYR A 97 15.94 -1.60 -9.85
N ARG A 98 17.16 -1.15 -10.21
CA ARG A 98 17.37 -0.14 -11.27
C ARG A 98 17.06 -0.68 -12.66
N GLU A 99 17.22 -1.98 -12.88
CA GLU A 99 16.89 -2.60 -14.18
C GLU A 99 15.37 -2.66 -14.37
N ILE A 100 14.64 -2.87 -13.29
CA ILE A 100 13.17 -2.96 -13.27
C ILE A 100 12.53 -1.57 -13.32
N TYR A 101 13.11 -0.60 -12.61
CA TYR A 101 12.68 0.80 -12.61
C TYR A 101 13.84 1.75 -12.99
N PRO A 102 14.11 1.95 -14.29
CA PRO A 102 15.24 2.75 -14.77
C PRO A 102 15.22 4.22 -14.32
N ASN A 103 14.03 4.72 -13.98
CA ASN A 103 13.83 6.10 -13.53
C ASN A 103 14.00 6.28 -12.01
N LEU A 104 14.13 5.20 -11.23
CA LEU A 104 14.35 5.29 -9.80
C LEU A 104 15.75 5.84 -9.52
N LYS A 105 15.82 6.98 -8.83
CA LYS A 105 17.08 7.65 -8.51
C LYS A 105 17.20 7.84 -7.02
N VAL A 106 18.42 7.70 -6.49
CA VAL A 106 18.75 8.18 -5.15
C VAL A 106 18.72 9.71 -5.21
N THR A 107 17.85 10.32 -4.41
CA THR A 107 17.67 11.77 -4.34
C THR A 107 18.54 12.39 -3.26
N GLN A 108 18.75 11.66 -2.15
CA GLN A 108 19.50 12.12 -1.01
C GLN A 108 20.07 10.94 -0.21
N GLU A 109 21.21 11.14 0.45
CA GLU A 109 21.75 10.21 1.43
C GLU A 109 21.78 10.90 2.79
N ILE A 110 21.24 10.25 3.82
CA ILE A 110 21.21 10.76 5.19
C ILE A 110 21.77 9.72 6.15
N THR A 111 22.43 10.19 7.20
CA THR A 111 22.87 9.33 8.30
C THR A 111 21.77 9.22 9.33
N VAL A 112 21.37 8.00 9.67
CA VAL A 112 20.34 7.70 10.67
C VAL A 112 20.89 6.74 11.70
N GLU A 113 20.38 6.82 12.93
CA GLU A 113 20.70 5.83 13.97
C GLU A 113 20.21 4.45 13.56
N SER A 114 21.04 3.42 13.80
CA SER A 114 20.65 2.02 13.60
C SER A 114 20.69 1.26 14.91
N ARG A 115 19.70 0.41 15.13
CA ARG A 115 19.65 -0.54 16.25
C ARG A 115 19.12 -1.88 15.75
N SER A 116 19.66 -2.95 16.31
CA SER A 116 19.01 -4.26 16.30
C SER A 116 17.70 -4.20 17.08
N LEU A 117 16.72 -5.03 16.72
CA LEU A 117 15.40 -5.04 17.38
C LEU A 117 15.52 -5.31 18.88
N ASP A 118 16.37 -6.26 19.28
CA ASP A 118 16.57 -6.57 20.70
C ASP A 118 17.11 -5.35 21.48
N THR A 119 18.01 -4.57 20.88
CA THR A 119 18.56 -3.36 21.50
C THR A 119 17.52 -2.25 21.58
N LEU A 120 16.79 -2.00 20.50
CA LEU A 120 15.76 -0.96 20.45
C LEU A 120 14.65 -1.22 21.48
N LEU A 121 14.17 -2.46 21.60
CA LEU A 121 13.17 -2.83 22.60
C LEU A 121 13.66 -2.56 24.02
N SER A 122 14.93 -2.88 24.31
CA SER A 122 15.54 -2.58 25.61
C SER A 122 15.62 -1.08 25.88
N GLU A 123 16.05 -0.26 24.91
CA GLU A 123 16.16 1.20 25.06
C GLU A 123 14.79 1.85 25.28
N LEU A 124 13.74 1.33 24.63
CA LEU A 124 12.36 1.80 24.79
C LEU A 124 11.65 1.21 26.03
N ASN A 125 12.32 0.38 26.84
CA ASN A 125 11.74 -0.36 27.96
C ASN A 125 10.50 -1.20 27.57
N LEU A 126 10.55 -1.81 26.40
CA LEU A 126 9.51 -2.67 25.86
C LEU A 126 9.85 -4.13 26.08
N ARG A 127 8.87 -4.91 26.56
CA ARG A 127 9.09 -6.33 26.84
C ARG A 127 8.80 -7.12 25.58
N PRO A 128 9.70 -8.01 25.12
CA PRO A 128 9.45 -8.85 23.95
C PRO A 128 8.15 -9.66 24.03
N VAL A 129 7.77 -10.13 25.23
CA VAL A 129 6.52 -10.85 25.47
C VAL A 129 5.26 -10.04 25.14
N ASP A 130 5.33 -8.71 25.08
CA ASP A 130 4.18 -7.87 24.71
C ASP A 130 3.83 -7.99 23.21
N PHE A 131 4.71 -8.58 22.39
CA PHE A 131 4.55 -8.70 20.94
C PHE A 131 4.53 -10.15 20.51
N ASN A 132 3.64 -10.50 19.57
CA ASN A 132 3.62 -11.81 18.91
C ASN A 132 3.59 -11.72 17.37
N PHE A 133 3.53 -10.51 16.82
CA PHE A 133 3.51 -10.29 15.38
C PHE A 133 4.65 -9.36 14.96
N LEU A 134 5.41 -9.78 13.94
CA LEU A 134 6.47 -8.97 13.35
C LEU A 134 6.16 -8.73 11.86
N TYR A 135 6.21 -7.47 11.44
CA TYR A 135 6.00 -7.07 10.06
C TYR A 135 7.21 -6.31 9.56
N LEU A 136 7.78 -6.77 8.45
CA LEU A 136 8.94 -6.15 7.81
C LEU A 136 8.61 -5.76 6.37
N ASP A 137 8.71 -4.47 6.07
CA ASP A 137 8.72 -3.93 4.71
C ASP A 137 9.89 -2.95 4.58
N ILE A 138 11.10 -3.51 4.53
CA ILE A 138 12.36 -2.75 4.63
C ILE A 138 13.35 -3.14 3.53
N GLN A 139 12.90 -3.05 2.28
CA GLN A 139 13.70 -2.93 1.06
C GLN A 139 15.13 -3.52 1.13
N GLY A 140 15.23 -4.85 1.23
CA GLY A 140 16.49 -5.61 1.16
C GLY A 140 17.19 -5.87 2.51
N ALA A 141 16.80 -5.17 3.58
CA ALA A 141 17.40 -5.30 4.91
C ALA A 141 16.65 -6.29 5.82
N GLU A 142 15.71 -7.07 5.30
CA GLU A 142 14.83 -7.94 6.08
C GLU A 142 15.62 -8.97 6.91
N LEU A 143 16.62 -9.63 6.30
CA LEU A 143 17.46 -10.59 7.01
C LEU A 143 18.35 -9.91 8.06
N LEU A 144 18.85 -8.69 7.80
CA LEU A 144 19.65 -7.94 8.77
C LEU A 144 18.83 -7.60 10.01
N ALA A 145 17.56 -7.24 9.83
CA ALA A 145 16.64 -6.99 10.93
C ALA A 145 16.35 -8.27 11.74
N LEU A 146 16.07 -9.37 11.05
CA LEU A 146 15.82 -10.68 11.68
C LEU A 146 17.04 -11.20 12.46
N GLN A 147 18.25 -11.02 11.94
CA GLN A 147 19.50 -11.37 12.63
C GLN A 147 19.74 -10.55 13.90
N GLY A 148 19.16 -9.35 13.99
CA GLY A 148 19.18 -8.50 15.19
C GLY A 148 18.05 -8.78 16.19
N ALA A 149 17.23 -9.82 15.98
CA ALA A 149 15.99 -10.08 16.71
C ALA A 149 15.99 -11.41 17.47
N THR A 150 17.15 -11.98 17.75
CA THR A 150 17.27 -13.36 18.28
C THR A 150 16.55 -13.60 19.60
N GLN A 151 16.43 -12.58 20.48
CA GLN A 151 15.65 -12.69 21.71
C GLN A 151 14.17 -12.43 21.45
N LEU A 152 13.83 -11.41 20.66
CA LEU A 152 12.47 -11.09 20.28
C LEU A 152 11.78 -12.28 19.60
N LEU A 153 12.45 -12.93 18.65
CA LEU A 153 11.86 -13.98 17.83
C LEU A 153 11.20 -15.05 18.70
N LYS A 154 11.76 -15.41 19.87
CA LYS A 154 11.21 -16.41 20.82
C LYS A 154 9.75 -16.16 21.20
N TYR A 155 9.30 -14.90 21.15
CA TYR A 155 7.94 -14.48 21.52
C TYR A 155 7.04 -14.20 20.30
N ILE A 156 7.61 -14.14 19.11
CA ILE A 156 6.89 -13.92 17.85
C ILE A 156 6.25 -15.23 17.37
N GLU A 157 4.95 -15.18 17.10
CA GLU A 157 4.15 -16.28 16.58
C GLU A 157 4.00 -16.18 15.04
N ALA A 158 4.01 -14.97 14.50
CA ALA A 158 3.86 -14.72 13.07
C ALA A 158 4.79 -13.63 12.54
N ILE A 159 5.34 -13.86 11.35
CA ILE A 159 6.18 -12.90 10.63
C ILE A 159 5.60 -12.68 9.25
N TYR A 160 5.36 -11.43 8.90
CA TYR A 160 5.18 -11.01 7.52
C TYR A 160 6.43 -10.29 7.06
N THR A 161 6.90 -10.62 5.86
CA THR A 161 8.04 -9.92 5.27
C THR A 161 7.98 -9.89 3.75
N THR A 162 8.53 -8.83 3.17
CA THR A 162 8.95 -8.82 1.76
C THR A 162 10.10 -9.79 1.56
N VAL A 163 10.12 -10.49 0.41
CA VAL A 163 11.19 -11.42 0.03
C VAL A 163 11.60 -11.19 -1.42
N SER A 164 12.90 -11.32 -1.69
CA SER A 164 13.45 -11.15 -3.04
C SER A 164 13.83 -12.50 -3.67
N TYR A 165 13.56 -12.70 -4.95
CA TYR A 165 13.98 -13.88 -5.72
C TYR A 165 15.25 -13.62 -6.54
N GLU A 166 15.59 -12.35 -6.73
CA GLU A 166 16.79 -11.85 -7.37
C GLU A 166 17.45 -10.78 -6.47
N GLU A 167 18.73 -10.48 -6.70
CA GLU A 167 19.44 -9.49 -5.90
C GLU A 167 19.05 -8.06 -6.32
N LEU A 168 18.04 -7.52 -5.64
CA LEU A 168 17.51 -6.17 -5.90
C LEU A 168 18.32 -5.06 -5.23
N PHE A 169 18.96 -5.40 -4.12
CA PHE A 169 19.85 -4.54 -3.33
C PHE A 169 21.16 -5.27 -3.11
N GLU A 170 22.28 -4.55 -3.15
CA GLU A 170 23.61 -5.13 -2.94
C GLU A 170 23.72 -5.76 -1.55
N GLY A 171 23.98 -7.06 -1.51
CA GLY A 171 24.03 -7.83 -0.25
C GLY A 171 22.66 -8.08 0.39
N GLY A 172 21.56 -7.75 -0.32
CA GLY A 172 20.21 -8.06 0.10
C GLY A 172 19.94 -9.57 0.07
N ALA A 173 19.23 -10.07 1.07
CA ALA A 173 18.97 -11.50 1.19
C ALA A 173 17.93 -11.99 0.17
N LEU A 174 18.22 -13.13 -0.45
CA LEU A 174 17.25 -13.87 -1.24
C LEU A 174 16.29 -14.64 -0.33
N ARG A 175 15.10 -14.96 -0.84
CA ARG A 175 14.04 -15.70 -0.15
C ARG A 175 14.56 -16.98 0.51
N ASN A 176 15.39 -17.77 -0.18
CA ASN A 176 15.96 -19.01 0.39
C ASN A 176 16.87 -18.77 1.61
N GLN A 177 17.53 -17.61 1.70
CA GLN A 177 18.35 -17.25 2.86
C GLN A 177 17.47 -16.83 4.04
N VAL A 178 16.39 -16.08 3.76
CA VAL A 178 15.36 -15.75 4.76
C VAL A 178 14.70 -17.03 5.28
N ASP A 179 14.32 -17.94 4.38
CA ASP A 179 13.75 -19.25 4.72
C ASP A 179 14.68 -20.07 5.62
N ALA A 180 15.97 -20.15 5.27
CA ALA A 180 16.95 -20.92 6.03
C ALA A 180 17.09 -20.36 7.46
N PHE A 181 17.23 -19.04 7.57
CA PHE A 181 17.31 -18.37 8.87
C PHE A 181 16.04 -18.57 9.71
N LEU A 182 14.87 -18.33 9.12
CA LEU A 182 13.60 -18.47 9.82
C LEU A 182 13.32 -19.93 10.21
N THR A 183 13.73 -20.90 9.39
CA THR A 183 13.66 -22.34 9.73
C THR A 183 14.51 -22.68 10.95
N GLU A 184 15.74 -22.14 11.04
CA GLU A 184 16.62 -22.28 12.21
C GLU A 184 15.96 -21.71 13.47
N HIS A 185 15.18 -20.63 13.33
CA HIS A 185 14.41 -20.00 14.40
C HIS A 185 12.98 -20.55 14.58
N HIS A 186 12.70 -21.71 13.98
CA HIS A 186 11.45 -22.47 14.09
C HIS A 186 10.23 -21.79 13.47
N PHE A 187 10.40 -21.08 12.36
CA PHE A 187 9.31 -20.56 11.55
C PHE A 187 9.20 -21.34 10.23
N VAL A 188 7.98 -21.47 9.73
CA VAL A 188 7.67 -22.11 8.45
C VAL A 188 6.85 -21.14 7.61
N ARG A 189 7.20 -21.01 6.33
CA ARG A 189 6.41 -20.22 5.37
C ARG A 189 5.10 -20.95 5.08
N VAL A 190 3.97 -20.29 5.32
CA VAL A 190 2.63 -20.85 5.11
C VAL A 190 1.87 -20.18 3.97
N ALA A 191 2.29 -18.97 3.57
CA ALA A 191 1.75 -18.30 2.40
C ALA A 191 2.83 -17.48 1.70
N GLU A 192 2.71 -17.38 0.37
CA GLU A 192 3.53 -16.52 -0.48
C GLU A 192 2.69 -15.92 -1.60
N ALA A 193 3.03 -14.70 -2.01
CA ALA A 193 2.42 -14.06 -3.17
C ALA A 193 3.40 -13.12 -3.87
N ASN A 194 3.34 -13.06 -5.20
CA ASN A 194 4.14 -12.13 -6.00
C ASN A 194 3.19 -11.13 -6.69
N PRO A 195 2.59 -10.18 -5.94
CA PRO A 195 1.49 -9.36 -6.44
C PRO A 195 1.88 -8.36 -7.52
N TYR A 196 3.16 -7.98 -7.61
CA TYR A 196 3.61 -6.85 -8.43
C TYR A 196 4.62 -7.23 -9.51
N HIS A 197 5.60 -8.10 -9.20
CA HIS A 197 6.69 -8.46 -10.11
C HIS A 197 7.25 -9.84 -9.74
N PRO A 198 7.82 -10.63 -10.68
CA PRO A 198 8.41 -11.94 -10.37
C PRO A 198 9.68 -11.90 -9.51
N ALA A 199 10.39 -10.76 -9.49
CA ALA A 199 11.67 -10.64 -8.77
C ALA A 199 11.53 -10.44 -7.24
N TRP A 200 10.33 -10.11 -6.73
CA TRP A 200 10.06 -10.03 -5.29
C TRP A 200 8.61 -10.41 -4.97
N GLY A 201 8.34 -10.66 -3.70
CA GLY A 201 7.03 -11.01 -3.22
C GLY A 201 6.84 -10.73 -1.74
N GLU A 202 5.71 -11.21 -1.25
CA GLU A 202 5.29 -11.18 0.14
C GLU A 202 5.31 -12.61 0.66
N ALA A 203 5.79 -12.81 1.88
CA ALA A 203 5.80 -14.09 2.54
C ALA A 203 5.25 -13.97 3.96
N PHE A 204 4.46 -14.97 4.36
CA PHE A 204 3.92 -15.09 5.70
C PHE A 204 4.44 -16.37 6.34
N TYR A 205 5.05 -16.23 7.51
CA TYR A 205 5.66 -17.30 8.27
C TYR A 205 4.97 -17.43 9.62
N LEU A 206 4.77 -18.67 10.05
CA LEU A 206 4.27 -19.00 11.37
C LEU A 206 5.32 -19.75 12.15
N ARG A 207 5.41 -19.44 13.44
CA ARG A 207 6.19 -20.23 14.38
C ARG A 207 5.60 -21.64 14.41
N LYS A 208 6.46 -22.65 14.22
CA LYS A 208 6.09 -24.05 14.44
C LYS A 208 5.59 -24.19 15.86
N GLN A 209 4.33 -24.61 15.98
CA GLN A 209 3.70 -24.83 17.26
C GLN A 209 4.33 -26.05 17.94
N VAL A 210 4.40 -26.01 19.27
CA VAL A 210 5.14 -26.99 20.08
C VAL A 210 4.14 -27.87 20.81
N ILE A 211 4.44 -29.15 20.95
CA ILE A 211 3.74 -30.04 21.88
C ILE A 211 4.76 -30.67 22.82
N THR A 212 4.35 -30.84 24.07
CA THR A 212 5.23 -31.37 25.11
C THR A 212 4.58 -32.53 25.86
N HIS A 213 5.41 -33.25 26.62
CA HIS A 213 4.95 -34.17 27.64
C HIS A 213 5.86 -34.03 28.87
N SER A 214 5.55 -33.06 29.73
CA SER A 214 6.46 -32.61 30.80
C SER A 214 6.62 -33.59 31.96
N THR A 215 5.80 -34.64 32.03
CA THR A 215 5.93 -35.76 33.00
C THR A 215 6.63 -36.98 32.43
N LEU A 216 7.20 -36.92 31.22
CA LEU A 216 7.78 -38.10 30.57
C LEU A 216 8.89 -38.74 31.42
N ASP A 217 9.71 -37.94 32.10
CA ASP A 217 10.79 -38.38 32.98
C ASP A 217 10.32 -38.83 34.38
N GLN A 218 9.08 -38.49 34.76
CA GLN A 218 8.49 -38.81 36.06
C GLN A 218 7.73 -40.15 36.04
N THR A 219 7.47 -40.70 34.86
CA THR A 219 6.84 -42.01 34.70
C THR A 219 7.77 -43.11 35.22
N GLN A 220 7.28 -43.93 36.15
CA GLN A 220 8.08 -44.98 36.80
C GLN A 220 8.37 -46.17 35.89
N ASP A 221 7.48 -46.48 34.94
CA ASP A 221 7.64 -47.57 33.99
C ASP A 221 8.21 -47.07 32.66
N PHE A 222 9.34 -47.66 32.25
CA PHE A 222 10.00 -47.38 30.97
C PHE A 222 9.07 -47.58 29.76
N SER A 223 8.22 -48.59 29.81
CA SER A 223 7.34 -49.00 28.72
C SER A 223 6.22 -48.00 28.50
N ASP A 224 5.74 -47.39 29.58
CA ASP A 224 4.76 -46.30 29.54
C ASP A 224 5.37 -45.07 28.88
N GLN A 225 6.65 -44.77 29.15
CA GLN A 225 7.37 -43.69 28.46
C GLN A 225 7.44 -43.94 26.95
N LEU A 226 7.55 -45.20 26.50
CA LEU A 226 7.56 -45.52 25.07
C LEU A 226 6.21 -45.19 24.42
N PHE A 227 5.07 -45.51 25.06
CA PHE A 227 3.77 -45.13 24.52
C PHE A 227 3.57 -43.60 24.52
N GLN A 228 3.91 -42.93 25.63
CA GLN A 228 3.85 -41.47 25.73
C GLN A 228 4.67 -40.78 24.64
N TYR A 229 5.92 -41.22 24.46
CA TYR A 229 6.82 -40.67 23.46
C TYR A 229 6.39 -41.02 22.03
N ALA A 230 5.96 -42.26 21.78
CA ALA A 230 5.45 -42.68 20.47
C ALA A 230 4.25 -41.85 20.05
N PHE A 231 3.28 -41.70 20.95
CA PHE A 231 2.13 -40.84 20.74
C PHE A 231 2.56 -39.42 20.36
N LEU A 232 3.44 -38.82 21.16
CA LEU A 232 3.91 -37.45 20.96
C LEU A 232 4.58 -37.27 19.59
N LYS A 233 5.47 -38.20 19.20
CA LYS A 233 6.19 -38.15 17.92
C LYS A 233 5.28 -38.41 16.73
N LEU A 234 4.37 -39.38 16.82
CA LEU A 234 3.43 -39.68 15.75
C LEU A 234 2.44 -38.52 15.54
N TYR A 235 1.92 -37.95 16.62
CA TYR A 235 1.05 -36.77 16.55
C TYR A 235 1.78 -35.57 15.94
N ALA A 236 3.01 -35.29 16.40
CA ALA A 236 3.83 -34.23 15.82
C ALA A 236 4.16 -34.45 14.35
N GLN A 237 4.46 -35.69 13.94
CA GLN A 237 4.71 -36.02 12.54
C GLN A 237 3.48 -35.81 11.68
N GLN A 238 2.31 -36.24 12.15
CA GLN A 238 1.03 -36.09 11.44
C GLN A 238 0.69 -34.61 11.19
N TYR A 239 0.93 -33.75 12.18
CA TYR A 239 0.53 -32.34 12.13
C TYR A 239 1.71 -31.37 11.94
N ASN A 240 2.91 -31.89 11.61
CA ASN A 240 4.15 -31.12 11.41
C ASN A 240 4.51 -30.18 12.59
N LEU A 241 4.28 -30.64 13.82
CA LEU A 241 4.55 -29.91 15.05
C LEU A 241 5.98 -30.16 15.55
N LYS A 242 6.45 -29.32 16.47
CA LYS A 242 7.72 -29.52 17.19
C LYS A 242 7.46 -30.27 18.48
N VAL A 243 8.34 -31.23 18.81
CA VAL A 243 8.32 -31.94 20.09
C VAL A 243 9.38 -31.35 21.01
N GLU A 244 9.01 -31.08 22.26
CA GLU A 244 9.93 -30.78 23.35
C GLU A 244 9.64 -31.72 24.53
N THR A 245 10.69 -32.30 25.12
CA THR A 245 10.57 -33.25 26.23
C THR A 245 11.56 -32.92 27.35
N PRO A 246 11.28 -33.31 28.60
CA PRO A 246 12.34 -33.40 29.60
C PRO A 246 13.40 -34.43 29.16
N ALA A 247 14.55 -34.41 29.83
CA ALA A 247 15.56 -35.45 29.64
C ALA A 247 15.00 -36.80 30.13
N TRP A 248 15.05 -37.83 29.30
CA TRP A 248 14.51 -39.16 29.63
C TRP A 248 15.40 -40.26 29.06
N VAL A 249 15.28 -41.47 29.60
CA VAL A 249 16.22 -42.58 29.31
C VAL A 249 16.28 -42.95 27.81
N GLY A 250 15.17 -42.79 27.08
CA GLY A 250 15.09 -43.10 25.66
C GLY A 250 16.00 -42.25 24.77
N GLN A 251 16.41 -41.05 25.20
CA GLN A 251 17.37 -40.24 24.45
C GLN A 251 18.73 -40.95 24.34
N GLN A 252 19.18 -41.61 25.41
CA GLN A 252 20.43 -42.36 25.42
C GLN A 252 20.29 -43.73 24.75
N LEU A 253 19.15 -44.40 24.96
CA LEU A 253 18.90 -45.74 24.40
C LEU A 253 18.70 -45.70 22.88
N PHE A 254 17.95 -44.71 22.37
CA PHE A 254 17.50 -44.66 20.98
C PHE A 254 18.10 -43.51 20.16
N GLY A 255 18.83 -42.58 20.79
CA GLY A 255 19.52 -41.48 20.10
C GLY A 255 18.63 -40.28 19.75
N HIS A 256 17.49 -40.14 20.43
CA HIS A 256 16.62 -38.96 20.24
C HIS A 256 17.25 -37.71 20.81
N ALA A 257 17.18 -36.61 20.05
CA ALA A 257 17.75 -35.31 20.40
C ALA A 257 16.67 -34.21 20.42
N ASP A 258 15.52 -34.51 21.05
CA ASP A 258 14.48 -33.50 21.21
C ASP A 258 14.93 -32.39 22.18
N PRO A 259 14.65 -31.12 21.86
CA PRO A 259 15.01 -30.00 22.72
C PRO A 259 14.28 -30.05 24.07
N PRO A 260 14.87 -29.46 25.14
CA PRO A 260 14.19 -29.32 26.42
C PRO A 260 12.97 -28.41 26.28
N ILE A 261 12.01 -28.58 27.19
CA ILE A 261 10.79 -27.76 27.27
C ILE A 261 11.19 -26.29 27.49
N SER A 262 10.83 -25.45 26.51
CA SER A 262 11.20 -24.04 26.45
C SER A 262 10.41 -23.14 27.40
N GLN A 263 9.16 -23.52 27.69
CA GLN A 263 8.25 -22.82 28.60
C GLN A 263 7.17 -23.78 29.11
N GLU A 264 6.43 -23.37 30.13
CA GLU A 264 5.28 -24.12 30.61
C GLU A 264 4.10 -23.98 29.62
N PHE A 265 3.59 -25.12 29.14
CA PHE A 265 2.44 -25.17 28.24
C PHE A 265 1.18 -25.65 28.99
N PRO A 266 -0.04 -25.20 28.61
CA PRO A 266 -1.28 -25.65 29.21
C PRO A 266 -1.44 -27.18 29.14
N PRO A 267 -1.75 -27.87 30.25
CA PRO A 267 -1.90 -29.32 30.27
C PRO A 267 -3.18 -29.76 29.57
N LEU A 268 -3.10 -30.81 28.75
CA LEU A 268 -4.22 -31.46 28.09
C LEU A 268 -4.25 -32.95 28.43
N GLN A 269 -5.30 -33.38 29.13
CA GLN A 269 -5.49 -34.76 29.56
C GLN A 269 -5.93 -35.67 28.40
N GLN A 270 -5.52 -36.93 28.44
CA GLN A 270 -5.83 -37.96 27.44
C GLN A 270 -7.34 -38.17 27.24
N GLU A 271 -8.15 -38.01 28.29
CA GLU A 271 -9.61 -38.17 28.24
C GLU A 271 -10.34 -37.02 27.53
N ASN A 272 -9.62 -35.97 27.14
CA ASN A 272 -10.21 -34.82 26.48
C ASN A 272 -10.92 -35.23 25.17
N ASP A 273 -12.18 -34.83 25.02
CA ASP A 273 -13.01 -35.24 23.88
C ASP A 273 -12.47 -34.72 22.54
N THR A 274 -11.91 -33.50 22.50
CA THR A 274 -11.27 -32.94 21.30
C THR A 274 -10.03 -33.74 20.92
N LEU A 275 -9.24 -34.18 21.91
CA LEU A 275 -8.11 -35.06 21.64
C LEU A 275 -8.57 -36.42 21.11
N ARG A 276 -9.61 -37.01 21.70
CA ARG A 276 -10.18 -38.27 21.19
C ARG A 276 -10.68 -38.14 19.75
N GLU A 277 -11.36 -37.05 19.42
CA GLU A 277 -11.82 -36.75 18.05
C GLU A 277 -10.64 -36.58 17.09
N ALA A 278 -9.58 -35.87 17.50
CA ALA A 278 -8.34 -35.67 16.75
C ALA A 278 -7.59 -36.98 16.43
N LEU A 279 -7.76 -38.00 17.26
CA LEU A 279 -7.15 -39.32 17.10
C LEU A 279 -7.99 -40.23 16.20
N MET A 280 -9.31 -40.03 16.17
CA MET A 280 -10.23 -40.79 15.34
C MET A 280 -10.35 -40.23 13.92
N THR A 281 -10.17 -38.92 13.76
CA THR A 281 -10.35 -38.19 12.50
C THR A 281 -9.22 -37.19 12.29
N HIS A 282 -8.82 -36.97 11.03
CA HIS A 282 -7.91 -35.87 10.73
C HIS A 282 -8.65 -34.55 10.97
N ILE A 283 -8.16 -33.74 11.92
CA ILE A 283 -8.71 -32.41 12.20
C ILE A 283 -8.00 -31.34 11.38
N GLU A 284 -8.71 -30.29 10.98
CA GLU A 284 -8.14 -29.16 10.22
C GLU A 284 -7.20 -28.32 11.09
N ASN A 285 -7.54 -28.15 12.36
CA ASN A 285 -6.78 -27.34 13.32
C ASN A 285 -6.12 -28.25 14.35
N PRO A 286 -4.81 -28.56 14.23
CA PRO A 286 -4.14 -29.44 15.16
C PRO A 286 -4.08 -28.85 16.58
N ILE A 287 -4.15 -29.71 17.58
CA ILE A 287 -3.94 -29.34 18.97
C ILE A 287 -2.44 -29.10 19.16
N ALA A 288 -2.07 -27.88 19.50
CA ALA A 288 -0.68 -27.51 19.68
C ALA A 288 -0.52 -26.43 20.75
N ASN A 289 0.74 -26.16 21.11
CA ASN A 289 1.14 -25.35 22.27
C ASN A 289 0.49 -25.86 23.57
N VAL A 290 0.43 -27.18 23.71
CA VAL A 290 -0.11 -27.87 24.89
C VAL A 290 0.89 -28.86 25.42
N ASP A 291 0.70 -29.20 26.69
CA ASP A 291 1.40 -30.27 27.36
C ASP A 291 0.50 -31.50 27.49
N PHE A 292 0.72 -32.50 26.66
CA PHE A 292 -0.07 -33.73 26.70
C PHE A 292 0.20 -34.51 27.99
N ARG A 293 -0.88 -34.98 28.63
CA ARG A 293 -0.86 -35.77 29.86
C ARG A 293 -1.64 -37.06 29.68
N GLY A 294 -1.02 -38.19 29.96
CA GLY A 294 -1.65 -39.50 29.83
C GLY A 294 -0.65 -40.63 29.75
N ASP A 295 -1.14 -41.86 29.68
CA ASP A 295 -0.35 -43.05 29.40
C ASP A 295 -0.24 -43.34 27.89
N PHE A 296 -1.22 -42.85 27.13
CA PHE A 296 -1.43 -43.11 25.70
C PHE A 296 -1.39 -44.60 25.34
N GLN A 297 -1.79 -45.47 26.27
CA GLN A 297 -1.86 -46.92 26.10
C GLN A 297 -3.17 -47.35 25.43
N TYR A 298 -3.49 -46.75 24.28
CA TYR A 298 -4.66 -47.12 23.50
C TYR A 298 -4.57 -48.55 22.98
N HIS A 299 -5.72 -49.14 22.65
CA HIS A 299 -5.79 -50.37 21.87
C HIS A 299 -4.89 -50.23 20.63
N THR A 300 -3.91 -51.11 20.48
CA THR A 300 -2.77 -50.90 19.56
C THR A 300 -3.11 -50.88 18.08
N ARG A 301 -4.35 -51.21 17.73
CA ARG A 301 -4.92 -50.93 16.41
C ARG A 301 -4.82 -49.44 16.04
N TYR A 302 -4.80 -48.53 17.02
CA TYR A 302 -4.53 -47.11 16.81
C TYR A 302 -3.14 -46.87 16.20
N TYR A 303 -2.11 -47.55 16.70
CA TYR A 303 -0.73 -47.42 16.23
C TYR A 303 -0.42 -48.26 14.98
N ALA A 304 -1.27 -49.26 14.66
CA ALA A 304 -1.03 -50.20 13.56
C ALA A 304 -0.79 -49.56 12.18
N PRO A 305 -1.48 -48.48 11.77
CA PRO A 305 -1.17 -47.77 10.52
C PRO A 305 0.24 -47.17 10.49
N HIS A 306 0.81 -46.86 11.66
CA HIS A 306 2.13 -46.24 11.84
C HIS A 306 3.17 -47.23 12.36
N LYS A 307 2.98 -48.53 12.11
CA LYS A 307 3.84 -49.59 12.64
C LYS A 307 5.31 -49.38 12.34
N SER A 308 5.64 -49.00 11.10
CA SER A 308 7.03 -48.82 10.66
C SER A 308 7.68 -47.64 11.39
N GLU A 309 6.96 -46.53 11.52
CA GLU A 309 7.39 -45.33 12.22
C GLU A 309 7.57 -45.60 13.71
N PHE A 310 6.59 -46.26 14.33
CA PHE A 310 6.65 -46.64 15.75
C PHE A 310 7.88 -47.52 16.02
N CYS A 311 8.11 -48.58 15.23
CA CYS A 311 9.28 -49.44 15.40
C CYS A 311 10.61 -48.69 15.15
N ALA A 312 10.62 -47.73 14.23
CA ALA A 312 11.80 -46.92 13.93
C ALA A 312 12.19 -45.99 15.08
N LEU A 313 11.21 -45.48 15.85
CA LEU A 313 11.47 -44.63 17.02
C LEU A 313 12.29 -45.35 18.10
N PHE A 314 12.21 -46.67 18.20
CA PHE A 314 12.78 -47.41 19.32
C PHE A 314 13.91 -48.37 18.91
N GLN A 315 14.67 -47.99 17.89
CA GLN A 315 15.89 -48.69 17.51
C GLN A 315 17.06 -48.25 18.41
N PRO A 316 17.85 -49.18 18.97
CA PRO A 316 18.97 -48.81 19.82
C PRO A 316 20.04 -48.04 19.03
N THR A 317 20.75 -47.15 19.72
CA THR A 317 21.92 -46.46 19.17
C THR A 317 22.97 -47.45 18.65
N THR A 318 23.81 -47.00 17.70
CA THR A 318 24.83 -47.85 17.06
C THR A 318 25.78 -48.50 18.08
N GLU A 319 26.15 -47.76 19.13
CA GLU A 319 27.04 -48.24 20.19
C GLU A 319 26.39 -49.38 20.99
N LEU A 320 25.14 -49.20 21.42
CA LEU A 320 24.40 -50.18 22.20
C LEU A 320 24.01 -51.40 21.37
N LYS A 321 23.67 -51.19 20.10
CA LYS A 321 23.27 -52.25 19.16
C LYS A 321 24.37 -53.30 18.98
N GLY A 322 25.65 -52.93 19.03
CA GLY A 322 26.77 -53.86 18.85
C GLY A 322 26.87 -54.94 19.93
N SER A 323 26.80 -54.55 21.21
CA SER A 323 26.85 -55.50 22.33
C SER A 323 25.60 -56.39 22.37
N LEU A 324 24.42 -55.78 22.18
CA LEU A 324 23.14 -56.49 22.17
C LEU A 324 23.03 -57.50 21.02
N GLN A 325 23.52 -57.16 19.82
CA GLN A 325 23.57 -58.10 18.70
C GLN A 325 24.54 -59.25 18.94
N THR A 326 25.62 -59.03 19.71
CA THR A 326 26.55 -60.08 20.10
C THR A 326 25.86 -61.06 21.04
N ALA A 327 25.13 -60.55 22.04
CA ALA A 327 24.27 -61.34 22.93
C ALA A 327 23.29 -62.22 22.14
N LEU A 328 22.56 -61.59 21.21
CA LEU A 328 21.56 -62.27 20.39
C LEU A 328 22.18 -63.34 19.49
N LYS A 329 23.39 -63.10 18.94
CA LYS A 329 24.13 -64.10 18.16
C LYS A 329 24.58 -65.28 19.02
N THR A 330 25.07 -65.03 20.23
CA THR A 330 25.43 -66.08 21.19
C THR A 330 24.22 -66.94 21.50
N LEU A 331 23.09 -66.32 21.81
CA LEU A 331 21.82 -66.98 22.08
C LEU A 331 21.37 -67.84 20.88
N ARG A 332 21.33 -67.25 19.67
CA ARG A 332 20.95 -67.96 18.43
C ARG A 332 21.98 -69.00 17.95
N SER A 333 23.18 -69.05 18.52
CA SER A 333 24.15 -70.11 18.19
C SER A 333 23.78 -71.47 18.81
N GLN A 334 22.88 -71.48 19.81
CA GLN A 334 22.52 -72.67 20.58
C GLN A 334 21.33 -73.46 19.99
N GLY A 335 20.67 -72.94 18.95
CA GLY A 335 19.43 -73.49 18.41
C GLY A 335 18.83 -72.61 17.32
N LYS A 336 17.66 -72.99 16.80
CA LYS A 336 17.05 -72.29 15.65
C LYS A 336 15.92 -71.36 16.05
N ILE A 337 15.05 -71.82 16.95
CA ILE A 337 13.85 -71.09 17.37
C ILE A 337 14.07 -70.54 18.76
N LEU A 338 14.02 -69.22 18.89
CA LEU A 338 14.17 -68.54 20.17
C LEU A 338 12.81 -68.29 20.81
N VAL A 339 12.57 -68.95 21.95
CA VAL A 339 11.35 -68.82 22.75
C VAL A 339 11.65 -67.93 23.96
N GLY A 340 11.07 -66.74 23.99
CA GLY A 340 11.17 -65.79 25.11
C GLY A 340 10.02 -65.96 26.09
N ILE A 341 10.32 -65.89 27.38
CA ILE A 341 9.33 -65.72 28.45
C ILE A 341 9.69 -64.45 29.23
N TYR A 342 8.73 -63.55 29.39
CA TYR A 342 8.83 -62.44 30.33
C TYR A 342 7.98 -62.71 31.55
N LEU A 343 8.63 -62.81 32.72
CA LEU A 343 7.99 -62.93 34.02
C LEU A 343 8.03 -61.58 34.72
N GLU A 344 6.93 -61.23 35.39
CA GLU A 344 6.84 -59.97 36.13
C GLU A 344 6.32 -60.25 37.52
N TYR A 345 7.05 -59.74 38.51
CA TYR A 345 6.71 -59.77 39.91
C TYR A 345 6.49 -58.33 40.36
N HIS A 346 5.23 -57.97 40.65
CA HIS A 346 4.89 -56.61 41.05
C HIS A 346 3.93 -56.66 42.25
N GLU A 347 4.04 -55.71 43.17
CA GLU A 347 3.22 -55.70 44.39
C GLU A 347 1.74 -55.42 44.11
N LYS A 348 1.45 -54.69 43.03
CA LYS A 348 0.11 -54.16 42.71
C LYS A 348 -0.66 -54.93 41.64
N THR A 349 -0.02 -55.85 40.92
CA THR A 349 -0.68 -56.65 39.88
C THR A 349 -0.56 -58.14 40.21
N PRO A 350 -1.64 -58.92 40.04
CA PRO A 350 -1.61 -60.37 40.18
C PRO A 350 -0.46 -61.01 39.40
N VAL A 351 0.44 -61.67 40.14
CA VAL A 351 1.51 -62.49 39.56
C VAL A 351 0.87 -63.68 38.86
N ILE A 352 1.19 -63.83 37.58
CA ILE A 352 0.65 -64.93 36.76
C ILE A 352 1.28 -66.25 37.21
N PRO A 353 0.48 -67.31 37.49
CA PRO A 353 1.03 -68.59 37.92
C PRO A 353 2.02 -69.18 36.92
N ILE A 354 3.21 -69.55 37.41
CA ILE A 354 4.28 -70.19 36.61
C ILE A 354 3.77 -71.45 35.88
N VAL A 355 2.81 -72.16 36.48
CA VAL A 355 2.21 -73.36 35.87
C VAL A 355 1.59 -73.09 34.50
N TRP A 356 1.03 -71.90 34.25
CA TRP A 356 0.46 -71.57 32.93
C TRP A 356 1.55 -71.48 31.85
N TYR A 357 2.71 -70.94 32.20
CA TYR A 357 3.87 -70.90 31.30
C TYR A 357 4.40 -72.30 31.04
N LEU A 358 4.51 -73.15 32.07
CA LEU A 358 5.00 -74.53 31.92
C LEU A 358 4.06 -75.41 31.10
N GLU A 359 2.74 -75.26 31.25
CA GLU A 359 1.75 -76.00 30.46
C GLU A 359 1.76 -75.56 28.99
N TRP A 360 1.80 -74.24 28.76
CA TRP A 360 1.97 -73.70 27.41
C TRP A 360 3.27 -74.18 26.78
N LEU A 361 4.38 -74.10 27.52
CA LEU A 361 5.70 -74.48 27.02
C LEU A 361 5.72 -75.97 26.68
N ARG A 362 5.20 -76.87 27.52
CA ARG A 362 5.09 -78.31 27.19
C ARG A 362 4.36 -78.56 25.88
N GLY A 363 3.20 -77.92 25.68
CA GLY A 363 2.42 -78.10 24.46
C GLY A 363 3.06 -77.48 23.22
N PHE A 364 3.80 -76.38 23.38
CA PHE A 364 4.41 -75.65 22.27
C PHE A 364 5.80 -76.19 21.91
N TRP A 365 6.61 -76.58 22.89
CA TRP A 365 8.02 -76.95 22.75
C TRP A 365 8.25 -78.14 21.83
N GLU A 366 7.41 -79.18 21.94
CA GLU A 366 7.48 -80.38 21.09
C GLU A 366 7.26 -80.08 19.60
N THR A 367 6.66 -78.94 19.27
CA THR A 367 6.38 -78.54 17.88
C THR A 367 7.55 -77.81 17.22
N LEU A 368 8.60 -77.45 17.97
CA LEU A 368 9.67 -76.57 17.51
C LEU A 368 10.95 -77.33 17.14
N ASP A 369 11.63 -76.91 16.08
CA ASP A 369 12.94 -77.46 15.67
C ASP A 369 14.07 -76.75 16.43
N LYS A 370 14.72 -77.47 17.35
CA LYS A 370 15.83 -76.97 18.20
C LYS A 370 15.51 -75.64 18.90
N PRO A 371 14.48 -75.63 19.77
CA PRO A 371 14.12 -74.44 20.53
C PRO A 371 15.17 -74.09 21.60
N ILE A 372 15.31 -72.80 21.87
CA ILE A 372 16.10 -72.22 22.97
C ILE A 372 15.14 -71.44 23.85
N LEU A 373 15.20 -71.66 25.16
CA LEU A 373 14.41 -70.89 26.11
C LEU A 373 15.23 -69.72 26.64
N TYR A 374 14.70 -68.51 26.47
CA TYR A 374 15.20 -67.30 27.10
C TYR A 374 14.19 -66.78 28.10
N ILE A 375 14.61 -66.50 29.34
CA ILE A 375 13.75 -65.95 30.38
C ILE A 375 14.27 -64.58 30.81
N ALA A 376 13.39 -63.59 30.69
CA ALA A 376 13.56 -62.23 31.20
C ALA A 376 12.65 -62.03 32.41
N SER A 377 13.11 -61.25 33.39
CA SER A 377 12.33 -60.90 34.58
C SER A 377 12.73 -59.54 35.11
N ASN A 378 11.77 -58.80 35.67
CA ASN A 378 12.07 -57.59 36.46
C ASN A 378 12.75 -57.94 37.81
N GLU A 379 12.59 -59.17 38.28
CA GLU A 379 13.27 -59.74 39.45
C GLU A 379 13.92 -61.09 39.07
N PRO A 380 15.12 -61.10 38.44
CA PRO A 380 15.76 -62.31 37.95
C PRO A 380 16.04 -63.35 39.04
N GLU A 381 16.27 -62.92 40.28
CA GLU A 381 16.48 -63.78 41.45
C GLU A 381 15.23 -64.54 41.90
N LYS A 382 14.03 -64.10 41.51
CA LYS A 382 12.76 -64.80 41.79
C LYS A 382 12.39 -65.83 40.73
N ILE A 383 13.14 -65.91 39.61
CA ILE A 383 12.94 -66.94 38.60
C ILE A 383 13.22 -68.30 39.26
N PRO A 384 12.23 -69.21 39.32
CA PRO A 384 12.37 -70.40 40.11
C PRO A 384 13.19 -71.44 39.31
N PRO A 385 14.38 -71.82 39.78
CA PRO A 385 15.39 -72.47 38.95
C PRO A 385 15.07 -73.95 38.65
N VAL A 386 14.19 -74.58 39.42
CA VAL A 386 13.87 -76.01 39.28
C VAL A 386 12.79 -76.21 38.22
N GLU A 387 11.80 -75.33 38.18
CA GLU A 387 10.59 -75.44 37.39
C GLU A 387 10.86 -75.38 35.88
N PHE A 388 11.77 -74.52 35.45
CA PHE A 388 12.15 -74.39 34.04
C PHE A 388 13.37 -75.24 33.64
N SER A 389 13.98 -75.97 34.59
CA SER A 389 15.26 -76.67 34.37
C SER A 389 15.24 -77.67 33.20
N GLU A 390 14.10 -78.29 32.92
CA GLU A 390 13.89 -79.20 31.78
C GLU A 390 14.22 -78.55 30.42
N TYR A 391 14.08 -77.22 30.34
CA TYR A 391 14.26 -76.44 29.10
C TYR A 391 15.60 -75.72 29.00
N SER A 392 16.47 -75.87 30.01
CA SER A 392 17.79 -75.22 30.09
C SER A 392 17.72 -73.70 29.77
N PRO A 393 16.97 -72.91 30.58
CA PRO A 393 16.72 -71.50 30.30
C PRO A 393 18.01 -70.68 30.35
N ILE A 394 18.09 -69.69 29.46
CA ILE A 394 19.16 -68.69 29.40
C ILE A 394 18.60 -67.36 29.86
N THR A 395 19.37 -66.62 30.63
CA THR A 395 19.06 -65.25 31.09
C THR A 395 20.14 -64.27 30.64
N THR A 396 19.94 -62.96 30.82
CA THR A 396 20.97 -61.94 30.58
C THR A 396 22.27 -62.20 31.35
N LYS A 397 22.18 -62.78 32.56
CA LYS A 397 23.36 -63.14 33.38
C LYS A 397 24.27 -64.15 32.70
N ASP A 398 23.70 -65.07 31.93
CA ASP A 398 24.44 -66.11 31.20
C ASP A 398 25.10 -65.58 29.92
N LEU A 399 24.65 -64.42 29.43
CA LEU A 399 25.14 -63.81 28.19
C LEU A 399 26.22 -62.74 28.43
N GLU A 400 26.54 -62.44 29.69
CA GLU A 400 27.53 -61.41 30.11
C GLU A 400 27.30 -60.04 29.45
N VAL A 401 26.03 -59.67 29.24
CA VAL A 401 25.66 -58.42 28.57
C VAL A 401 25.14 -57.43 29.60
N ASP A 402 25.90 -56.36 29.77
CA ASP A 402 25.55 -55.24 30.65
C ASP A 402 25.22 -53.99 29.83
N CYS A 403 24.24 -53.23 30.31
CA CYS A 403 23.86 -51.94 29.75
C CYS A 403 23.93 -50.90 30.87
N ALA A 404 25.02 -50.12 30.88
CA ALA A 404 25.24 -49.08 31.88
C ALA A 404 24.14 -48.00 31.91
N ILE A 405 23.40 -47.81 30.80
CA ILE A 405 22.29 -46.87 30.71
C ILE A 405 21.07 -47.38 31.51
N ALA A 406 20.70 -48.64 31.30
CA ALA A 406 19.55 -49.27 31.93
C ALA A 406 19.73 -50.80 31.98
N ALA A 407 19.89 -51.34 33.19
CA ALA A 407 20.18 -52.76 33.40
C ALA A 407 19.10 -53.72 32.84
N PHE A 408 17.84 -53.27 32.75
CA PHE A 408 16.73 -54.04 32.19
C PHE A 408 16.71 -54.09 30.66
N TYR A 409 17.42 -53.18 29.98
CA TYR A 409 17.28 -53.01 28.53
C TYR A 409 17.77 -54.20 27.69
N PRO A 410 18.83 -54.94 28.07
CA PRO A 410 19.19 -56.17 27.37
C PRO A 410 18.06 -57.19 27.35
N ASP A 411 17.33 -57.35 28.45
CA ASP A 411 16.15 -58.22 28.50
C ASP A 411 15.06 -57.77 27.53
N PHE A 412 14.74 -56.48 27.53
CA PHE A 412 13.78 -55.89 26.60
C PHE A 412 14.17 -56.14 25.13
N TYR A 413 15.44 -55.89 24.78
CA TYR A 413 15.94 -56.05 23.43
C TYR A 413 15.90 -57.51 22.97
N LEU A 414 16.35 -58.44 23.81
CA LEU A 414 16.38 -59.86 23.48
C LEU A 414 14.96 -60.42 23.33
N LEU A 415 14.02 -60.05 24.20
CA LEU A 415 12.60 -60.39 24.04
C LEU A 415 12.02 -59.90 22.71
N SER A 416 12.33 -58.65 22.31
CA SER A 416 11.89 -58.09 21.02
C SER A 416 12.56 -58.75 19.79
N SER A 417 13.47 -59.69 20.00
CA SER A 417 14.21 -60.42 18.96
C SER A 417 13.90 -61.92 18.93
N CYS A 418 13.03 -62.40 19.82
CA CYS A 418 12.59 -63.80 19.91
C CYS A 418 11.61 -64.17 18.79
N ASP A 419 11.59 -65.46 18.43
CA ASP A 419 10.69 -66.00 17.38
C ASP A 419 9.29 -66.29 17.94
N ALA A 420 9.21 -66.67 19.22
CA ALA A 420 7.98 -66.77 19.99
C ALA A 420 8.16 -66.10 21.35
N VAL A 421 7.15 -65.39 21.86
CA VAL A 421 7.22 -64.69 23.16
C VAL A 421 5.96 -64.95 23.98
N ALA A 422 6.13 -65.40 25.21
CA ALA A 422 5.08 -65.40 26.23
C ALA A 422 5.35 -64.32 27.27
N ILE A 423 4.34 -63.51 27.59
CA ILE A 423 4.49 -62.37 28.50
C ILE A 423 3.52 -62.47 29.67
N SER A 424 3.90 -61.87 30.80
CA SER A 424 2.95 -61.46 31.86
C SER A 424 1.98 -60.38 31.38
N ASN A 425 0.98 -60.04 32.21
CA ASN A 425 0.10 -58.89 31.95
C ASN A 425 0.82 -57.56 32.24
N SER A 426 1.83 -57.26 31.41
CA SER A 426 2.80 -56.18 31.58
C SER A 426 2.93 -55.35 30.30
N THR A 427 3.06 -54.03 30.44
CA THR A 427 3.42 -53.14 29.32
C THR A 427 4.81 -53.44 28.79
N PHE A 428 5.77 -53.82 29.64
CA PHE A 428 7.15 -54.13 29.23
C PHE A 428 7.21 -55.28 28.23
N GLY A 429 6.63 -56.43 28.60
CA GLY A 429 6.55 -57.58 27.72
C GLY A 429 5.71 -57.27 26.46
N PHE A 430 4.63 -56.50 26.62
CA PHE A 430 3.77 -56.14 25.49
C PHE A 430 4.51 -55.28 24.46
N VAL A 431 5.21 -54.22 24.88
CA VAL A 431 5.95 -53.36 23.95
C VAL A 431 7.14 -54.10 23.33
N ALA A 432 7.80 -55.01 24.06
CA ALA A 432 8.81 -55.89 23.46
C ALA A 432 8.22 -56.72 22.31
N CYS A 433 7.01 -57.27 22.46
CA CYS A 433 6.29 -57.95 21.37
C CYS A 433 5.87 -56.97 20.25
N LEU A 434 5.50 -55.74 20.58
CA LEU A 434 5.10 -54.71 19.62
C LEU A 434 6.27 -54.31 18.70
N LEU A 435 7.46 -54.14 19.27
CA LEU A 435 8.70 -53.81 18.56
C LEU A 435 9.34 -55.01 17.86
N ASN A 436 8.82 -56.21 18.09
CA ASN A 436 9.34 -57.41 17.49
C ASN A 436 8.96 -57.49 16.00
N THR A 437 9.98 -57.43 15.15
CA THR A 437 9.84 -57.48 13.68
C THR A 437 10.07 -58.87 13.09
N GLN A 438 10.52 -59.83 13.89
CA GLN A 438 10.94 -61.18 13.46
C GLN A 438 9.98 -62.26 13.99
N GLY A 439 9.39 -62.04 15.16
CA GLY A 439 8.56 -62.98 15.90
C GLY A 439 7.27 -63.33 15.18
N GLN A 440 6.89 -64.60 15.28
CA GLN A 440 5.70 -65.16 14.63
C GLN A 440 4.59 -65.49 15.62
N TYR A 441 4.93 -65.70 16.90
CA TYR A 441 3.97 -66.16 17.90
C TYR A 441 4.09 -65.34 19.19
N PHE A 442 2.99 -64.71 19.61
CA PHE A 442 2.94 -63.92 20.84
C PHE A 442 1.82 -64.43 21.72
N PHE A 443 2.12 -64.67 23.00
CA PHE A 443 1.21 -65.24 23.97
C PHE A 443 1.12 -64.36 25.21
N ARG A 444 -0.09 -64.21 25.75
CA ARG A 444 -0.36 -63.44 26.98
C ARG A 444 -1.32 -64.22 27.89
N PRO A 445 -1.45 -63.85 29.16
CA PRO A 445 -2.37 -64.52 30.09
C PRO A 445 -3.81 -64.17 29.75
N HIS A 446 -4.70 -65.17 29.84
CA HIS A 446 -6.15 -64.99 29.80
C HIS A 446 -6.73 -65.46 31.13
N LEU A 447 -7.00 -64.52 32.03
CA LEU A 447 -7.29 -64.79 33.44
C LEU A 447 -8.47 -65.74 33.63
N THR A 448 -9.59 -65.53 32.92
CA THR A 448 -10.79 -66.39 33.02
C THR A 448 -10.58 -67.80 32.48
N ALA A 449 -9.65 -67.97 31.54
CA ALA A 449 -9.36 -69.29 30.95
C ALA A 449 -8.17 -69.97 31.63
N GLU A 450 -7.57 -69.28 32.61
CA GLU A 450 -6.42 -69.70 33.39
C GLU A 450 -5.27 -70.29 32.57
N LYS A 451 -4.95 -69.65 31.44
CA LYS A 451 -3.88 -70.10 30.53
C LYS A 451 -3.31 -68.97 29.70
N LEU A 452 -2.20 -69.26 29.00
CA LEU A 452 -1.68 -68.38 27.96
C LEU A 452 -2.47 -68.57 26.65
N ILE A 453 -2.80 -67.47 25.99
CA ILE A 453 -3.47 -67.45 24.69
C ILE A 453 -2.66 -66.64 23.67
N PRO A 454 -2.75 -66.98 22.37
CA PRO A 454 -2.15 -66.16 21.34
C PRO A 454 -2.81 -64.78 21.27
N PHE A 455 -2.04 -63.74 21.00
CA PHE A 455 -2.55 -62.39 20.75
C PHE A 455 -1.78 -61.72 19.59
N ASN A 456 -2.37 -60.67 19.03
CA ASN A 456 -1.71 -59.84 18.03
C ASN A 456 -1.25 -58.52 18.69
N PRO A 457 0.07 -58.25 18.81
CA PRO A 457 0.57 -57.03 19.43
C PRO A 457 0.02 -55.74 18.81
N TRP A 458 -0.33 -55.75 17.51
CA TRP A 458 -0.87 -54.60 16.77
C TRP A 458 -2.41 -54.54 16.74
N ASN A 459 -3.08 -55.43 17.47
CA ASN A 459 -4.53 -55.45 17.59
C ASN A 459 -4.92 -56.03 18.96
N SER A 460 -4.45 -55.41 20.05
CA SER A 460 -4.77 -55.81 21.41
C SER A 460 -4.62 -54.63 22.38
N GLU A 461 -5.27 -54.72 23.55
CA GLU A 461 -5.01 -53.80 24.65
C GLU A 461 -3.63 -54.07 25.27
N PRO A 462 -2.79 -53.04 25.54
CA PRO A 462 -1.47 -53.24 26.15
C PRO A 462 -1.53 -54.02 27.47
N THR A 463 -2.45 -53.65 28.37
CA THR A 463 -2.70 -54.33 29.64
C THR A 463 -4.18 -54.71 29.79
N LEU A 464 -4.44 -55.87 30.39
CA LEU A 464 -5.80 -56.29 30.74
C LEU A 464 -6.16 -55.72 32.12
N LYS A 465 -7.33 -55.08 32.22
CA LYS A 465 -7.86 -54.59 33.50
C LYS A 465 -8.43 -55.76 34.31
N PHE A 466 -8.14 -55.77 35.61
CA PHE A 466 -8.74 -56.70 36.57
C PHE A 466 -10.15 -56.19 36.90
N THR A 467 -11.18 -56.94 36.50
CA THR A 467 -12.55 -56.73 37.00
C THR A 467 -12.69 -57.48 38.33
N GLU A 468 -13.30 -56.87 39.35
CA GLU A 468 -13.35 -57.32 40.76
C GLU A 468 -14.00 -58.71 41.02
N ASP A 469 -14.37 -59.48 39.99
CA ASP A 469 -15.29 -60.62 40.12
C ASP A 469 -14.63 -62.02 40.18
N SER A 470 -13.36 -62.12 40.60
CA SER A 470 -12.67 -63.42 40.67
C SER A 470 -11.82 -63.61 41.92
N SER A 471 -12.49 -63.76 43.07
CA SER A 471 -11.87 -64.20 44.32
C SER A 471 -12.62 -65.36 44.98
N SER A 472 -12.63 -66.53 44.35
CA SER A 472 -12.76 -67.79 45.09
C SER A 472 -12.26 -68.96 44.27
N VAL A 473 -11.28 -69.71 44.80
CA VAL A 473 -11.30 -71.17 44.97
C VAL A 473 -9.87 -71.63 45.32
N THR A 474 -9.70 -72.23 46.50
CA THR A 474 -8.61 -73.20 46.73
C THR A 474 -8.94 -74.12 47.90
N ALA A 475 -8.66 -75.42 47.68
CA ALA A 475 -8.46 -76.54 48.64
C ALA A 475 -9.63 -77.52 48.93
N ALA A 476 -9.48 -78.78 48.47
CA ALA A 476 -9.99 -80.01 49.12
C ALA A 476 -9.41 -81.29 48.49
N ILE A 477 -8.70 -82.17 49.24
CA ILE A 477 -8.60 -83.66 49.06
C ILE A 477 -8.26 -84.37 50.40
N VAL A 478 -8.79 -85.61 50.56
CA VAL A 478 -8.38 -86.82 51.37
C VAL A 478 -9.30 -87.10 52.58
N VAL A 479 -10.18 -88.13 52.71
CA VAL A 479 -10.31 -89.61 52.45
C VAL A 479 -10.18 -90.48 53.73
N GLU A 480 -11.15 -91.41 53.85
CA GLU A 480 -11.53 -92.38 54.90
C GLU A 480 -10.50 -93.48 55.26
N SER A 481 -10.66 -94.12 56.45
CA SER A 481 -10.58 -95.59 56.63
C SER A 481 -10.78 -96.11 58.08
N LYS A 482 -11.58 -97.19 58.17
CA LYS A 482 -11.49 -98.38 59.06
C LYS A 482 -12.34 -98.46 60.34
N LEU A 483 -13.36 -99.28 60.17
CA LEU A 483 -14.08 -100.07 61.16
C LEU A 483 -13.32 -101.37 61.49
N HIS A 484 -13.66 -101.94 62.66
CA HIS A 484 -13.84 -103.37 62.98
C HIS A 484 -12.81 -104.09 63.87
N GLN A 485 -13.23 -104.44 65.11
CA GLN A 485 -12.99 -105.69 65.87
C GLN A 485 -13.61 -105.50 67.28
N ILE A 486 -14.54 -106.30 67.83
CA ILE A 486 -14.39 -107.67 68.34
C ILE A 486 -15.79 -108.20 68.73
N GLN A 487 -16.10 -109.40 68.23
CA GLN A 487 -16.98 -110.41 68.82
C GLN A 487 -16.04 -111.57 69.22
N GLU A 488 -16.15 -112.19 70.41
CA GLU A 488 -16.24 -113.67 70.55
C GLU A 488 -16.18 -114.34 71.93
N GLU A 489 -15.82 -113.74 73.06
CA GLU A 489 -15.60 -114.59 74.27
C GLU A 489 -16.88 -114.88 75.10
N LEU A 490 -17.70 -115.76 74.53
CA LEU A 490 -19.05 -116.20 74.90
C LEU A 490 -19.11 -117.45 75.81
N GLU A 491 -18.02 -117.99 76.38
CA GLU A 491 -18.06 -119.36 76.95
C GLU A 491 -17.75 -119.51 78.45
N GLN A 492 -17.93 -118.46 79.25
CA GLN A 492 -17.96 -118.57 80.73
C GLN A 492 -19.40 -118.56 81.30
N LEU A 493 -20.42 -118.79 80.45
CA LEU A 493 -21.85 -118.52 80.73
C LEU A 493 -22.66 -119.73 81.23
N GLN A 494 -22.04 -120.71 81.88
CA GLN A 494 -22.77 -121.92 82.33
C GLN A 494 -22.76 -122.18 83.84
N SER A 495 -22.03 -121.39 84.63
CA SER A 495 -22.06 -121.52 86.10
C SER A 495 -22.96 -120.49 86.80
N ASP A 496 -23.27 -119.35 86.16
CA ASP A 496 -24.04 -118.25 86.75
C ASP A 496 -25.57 -118.44 86.69
N TYR A 497 -26.01 -119.48 85.97
CA TYR A 497 -27.42 -119.72 85.64
C TYR A 497 -28.33 -119.98 86.86
N GLN A 498 -27.81 -120.43 87.99
CA GLN A 498 -28.63 -120.73 89.19
C GLN A 498 -28.66 -119.60 90.25
N HIS A 499 -27.77 -118.61 90.15
CA HIS A 499 -27.80 -117.42 91.01
C HIS A 499 -28.69 -116.30 90.42
N ASN A 500 -28.74 -116.22 89.08
CA ASN A 500 -29.49 -115.20 88.33
C ASN A 500 -31.03 -115.29 88.43
N GLN A 501 -31.60 -116.36 89.00
CA GLN A 501 -33.05 -116.52 89.00
C GLN A 501 -33.77 -115.63 90.04
N ALA A 502 -33.05 -115.16 91.08
CA ALA A 502 -33.58 -114.24 92.09
C ALA A 502 -33.26 -112.76 91.81
N GLU A 503 -32.17 -112.45 91.08
CA GLU A 503 -31.87 -111.10 90.59
C GLU A 503 -32.74 -110.68 89.38
N LEU A 504 -33.30 -111.66 88.64
CA LEU A 504 -34.15 -111.43 87.46
C LEU A 504 -35.46 -110.69 87.78
N GLU A 505 -36.07 -110.94 88.94
CA GLU A 505 -37.30 -110.24 89.35
C GLU A 505 -37.05 -108.78 89.76
N GLN A 506 -35.86 -108.49 90.31
CA GLN A 506 -35.47 -107.13 90.69
C GLN A 506 -35.05 -106.29 89.47
N THR A 507 -34.39 -106.90 88.47
CA THR A 507 -34.02 -106.23 87.22
C THR A 507 -35.21 -105.95 86.29
N HIS A 508 -36.24 -106.81 86.28
CA HIS A 508 -37.47 -106.54 85.49
C HIS A 508 -38.21 -105.27 85.96
N SER A 509 -38.22 -105.01 87.27
CA SER A 509 -38.84 -103.80 87.83
C SER A 509 -38.06 -102.52 87.45
N GLN A 510 -36.73 -102.56 87.49
CA GLN A 510 -35.86 -101.44 87.07
C GLN A 510 -35.89 -101.20 85.55
N LEU A 511 -36.03 -102.26 84.75
CA LEU A 511 -36.17 -102.18 83.29
C LEU A 511 -37.49 -101.51 82.90
N HIS A 512 -38.60 -101.86 83.55
CA HIS A 512 -39.90 -101.23 83.28
C HIS A 512 -39.88 -99.73 83.62
N GLN A 513 -39.22 -99.34 84.72
CA GLN A 513 -39.05 -97.93 85.09
C GLN A 513 -38.21 -97.17 84.03
N SER A 514 -37.07 -97.74 83.61
CA SER A 514 -36.20 -97.13 82.59
C SER A 514 -36.87 -97.04 81.21
N GLN A 515 -37.72 -98.01 80.84
CA GLN A 515 -38.51 -97.96 79.60
C GLN A 515 -39.55 -96.84 79.62
N THR A 516 -40.15 -96.56 80.79
CA THR A 516 -41.13 -95.47 80.93
C THR A 516 -40.46 -94.10 80.83
N GLU A 517 -39.28 -93.93 81.41
CA GLU A 517 -38.48 -92.70 81.29
C GLU A 517 -37.98 -92.46 79.86
N LEU A 518 -37.55 -93.52 79.15
CA LEU A 518 -37.18 -93.42 77.75
C LEU A 518 -38.36 -92.97 76.87
N GLU A 519 -39.56 -93.47 77.14
CA GLU A 519 -40.75 -93.10 76.39
C GLU A 519 -41.16 -91.64 76.65
N GLN A 520 -41.01 -91.15 77.89
CA GLN A 520 -41.19 -89.73 78.19
C GLN A 520 -40.15 -88.84 77.49
N LEU A 521 -38.87 -89.25 77.47
CA LEU A 521 -37.81 -88.51 76.77
C LEU A 521 -38.03 -88.48 75.26
N LYS A 522 -38.52 -89.56 74.65
CA LYS A 522 -38.90 -89.57 73.22
C LYS A 522 -40.02 -88.58 72.91
N ILE A 523 -41.03 -88.49 73.79
CA ILE A 523 -42.12 -87.53 73.63
C ILE A 523 -41.57 -86.09 73.72
N GLN A 524 -40.70 -85.80 74.68
CA GLN A 524 -40.06 -84.47 74.81
C GLN A 524 -39.18 -84.14 73.61
N HIS A 525 -38.39 -85.11 73.13
CA HIS A 525 -37.55 -84.94 71.94
C HIS A 525 -38.39 -84.64 70.69
N ASN A 526 -39.51 -85.34 70.51
CA ASN A 526 -40.41 -85.09 69.38
C ASN A 526 -41.08 -83.71 69.47
N GLN A 527 -41.44 -83.25 70.68
CA GLN A 527 -41.94 -81.87 70.89
C GLN A 527 -40.89 -80.82 70.52
N ILE A 528 -39.63 -81.02 70.92
CA ILE A 528 -38.51 -80.12 70.56
C ILE A 528 -38.27 -80.11 69.04
N ILE A 529 -38.37 -81.26 68.37
CA ILE A 529 -38.26 -81.33 66.91
C ILE A 529 -39.39 -80.53 66.25
N GLU A 530 -40.63 -80.69 66.69
CA GLU A 530 -41.76 -79.92 66.12
C GLU A 530 -41.61 -78.41 66.34
N GLU A 531 -41.13 -77.98 67.50
CA GLU A 531 -40.84 -76.56 67.78
C GLU A 531 -39.67 -76.05 66.93
N TRP A 532 -38.63 -76.86 66.75
CA TRP A 532 -37.50 -76.53 65.89
C TRP A 532 -37.91 -76.43 64.43
N GLU A 533 -38.75 -77.33 63.92
CA GLU A 533 -39.27 -77.27 62.55
C GLU A 533 -40.14 -76.03 62.34
N LYS A 534 -41.00 -75.67 63.30
CA LYS A 534 -41.79 -74.42 63.24
C LYS A 534 -40.88 -73.19 63.21
N SER A 535 -39.85 -73.16 64.05
CA SER A 535 -38.86 -72.07 64.09
C SER A 535 -38.07 -71.99 62.78
N LYS A 536 -37.67 -73.12 62.20
CA LYS A 536 -36.99 -73.20 60.90
C LYS A 536 -37.85 -72.62 59.78
N ILE A 537 -39.14 -72.94 59.74
CA ILE A 537 -40.09 -72.40 58.75
C ILE A 537 -40.26 -70.88 58.94
N GLN A 538 -40.33 -70.39 60.18
CA GLN A 538 -40.37 -68.96 60.47
C GLN A 538 -39.11 -68.24 59.96
N VAL A 539 -37.92 -68.78 60.24
CA VAL A 539 -36.65 -68.21 59.76
C VAL A 539 -36.60 -68.19 58.23
N GLN A 540 -37.04 -69.26 57.56
CA GLN A 540 -37.12 -69.30 56.09
C GLN A 540 -38.10 -68.26 55.52
N THR A 541 -39.23 -68.04 56.22
CA THR A 541 -40.23 -67.04 55.82
C THR A 541 -39.67 -65.62 55.95
N VAL A 542 -39.08 -65.30 57.10
CA VAL A 542 -38.42 -64.01 57.35
C VAL A 542 -37.27 -63.77 56.39
N HIS A 543 -36.50 -64.81 56.05
CA HIS A 543 -35.42 -64.71 55.07
C HIS A 543 -35.95 -64.35 53.67
N LYS A 544 -37.05 -64.97 53.23
CA LYS A 544 -37.70 -64.65 51.96
C LYS A 544 -38.30 -63.24 51.95
N GLU A 545 -38.87 -62.79 53.06
CA GLU A 545 -39.34 -61.41 53.24
C GLU A 545 -38.18 -60.41 53.21
N LEU A 546 -37.02 -60.76 53.78
CA LEU A 546 -35.83 -59.94 53.74
C LEU A 546 -35.24 -59.84 52.32
N GLU A 547 -35.15 -60.95 51.58
CA GLU A 547 -34.69 -60.95 50.19
C GLU A 547 -35.60 -60.12 49.28
N THR A 548 -36.92 -60.26 49.44
CA THR A 548 -37.89 -59.44 48.68
C THR A 548 -37.80 -57.97 49.04
N SER A 549 -37.61 -57.63 50.31
CA SER A 549 -37.38 -56.25 50.77
C SER A 549 -36.05 -55.68 50.24
N GLN A 550 -34.97 -56.46 50.24
CA GLN A 550 -33.68 -56.08 49.67
C GLN A 550 -33.77 -55.83 48.17
N THR A 551 -34.47 -56.71 47.44
CA THR A 551 -34.71 -56.53 46.00
C THR A 551 -35.53 -55.27 45.72
N HIS A 552 -36.54 -54.98 46.55
CA HIS A 552 -37.34 -53.76 46.43
C HIS A 552 -36.51 -52.50 46.72
N SER A 553 -35.65 -52.53 47.74
CA SER A 553 -34.74 -51.43 48.08
C SER A 553 -33.73 -51.17 46.96
N GLN A 554 -33.16 -52.22 46.38
CA GLN A 554 -32.25 -52.09 45.23
C GLN A 554 -32.96 -51.46 44.03
N LYS A 555 -34.19 -51.88 43.74
CA LYS A 555 -34.99 -51.31 42.65
C LYS A 555 -35.28 -49.82 42.87
N LEU A 556 -35.67 -49.42 44.09
CA LEU A 556 -35.89 -48.02 44.46
C LEU A 556 -34.61 -47.19 44.36
N GLN A 557 -33.45 -47.77 44.72
CA GLN A 557 -32.16 -47.11 44.59
C GLN A 557 -31.80 -46.87 43.13
N THR A 558 -32.00 -47.86 42.25
CA THR A 558 -31.81 -47.70 40.80
C THR A 558 -32.76 -46.64 40.21
N GLU A 559 -34.03 -46.62 40.61
CA GLU A 559 -34.99 -45.60 40.15
C GLU A 559 -34.60 -44.19 40.63
N LEU A 560 -34.05 -44.07 41.84
CA LEU A 560 -33.54 -42.80 42.38
C LEU A 560 -32.30 -42.31 41.60
N GLU A 561 -31.35 -43.19 41.33
CA GLU A 561 -30.14 -42.88 40.54
C GLU A 561 -30.49 -42.47 39.10
N GLN A 562 -31.46 -43.15 38.48
CA GLN A 562 -31.99 -42.77 37.17
C GLN A 562 -32.64 -41.38 37.20
N SER A 563 -33.44 -41.08 38.22
CA SER A 563 -34.08 -39.77 38.40
C SER A 563 -33.05 -38.65 38.63
N GLN A 564 -32.01 -38.91 39.42
CA GLN A 564 -30.90 -37.98 39.65
C GLN A 564 -30.11 -37.71 38.37
N THR A 565 -29.81 -38.75 37.60
CA THR A 565 -29.13 -38.63 36.31
C THR A 565 -29.97 -37.80 35.33
N HIS A 566 -31.28 -38.06 35.27
CA HIS A 566 -32.19 -37.29 34.41
C HIS A 566 -32.29 -35.82 34.85
N SER A 567 -32.30 -35.54 36.14
CA SER A 567 -32.29 -34.17 36.67
C SER A 567 -30.99 -33.43 36.33
N GLN A 568 -29.83 -34.11 36.40
CA GLN A 568 -28.55 -33.53 36.01
C GLN A 568 -28.52 -33.23 34.50
N GLN A 569 -29.01 -34.15 33.67
CA GLN A 569 -29.12 -33.93 32.22
C GLN A 569 -30.00 -32.73 31.87
N LEU A 570 -31.16 -32.59 32.52
CA LEU A 570 -32.03 -31.43 32.33
C LEU A 570 -31.37 -30.12 32.78
N GLN A 571 -30.57 -30.16 33.85
CA GLN A 571 -29.83 -29.00 34.31
C GLN A 571 -28.73 -28.59 33.32
N THR A 572 -27.98 -29.56 32.79
CA THR A 572 -26.99 -29.30 31.73
C THR A 572 -27.64 -28.70 30.48
N GLN A 573 -28.76 -29.26 30.03
CA GLN A 573 -29.51 -28.71 28.88
C GLN A 573 -30.02 -27.28 29.14
N LEU A 574 -30.42 -26.97 30.37
CA LEU A 574 -30.84 -25.62 30.75
C LEU A 574 -29.66 -24.63 30.71
N GLU A 575 -28.50 -25.04 31.23
CA GLU A 575 -27.27 -24.23 31.20
C GLU A 575 -26.79 -24.00 29.77
N GLU A 576 -26.79 -25.02 28.91
CA GLU A 576 -26.48 -24.91 27.48
C GLU A 576 -27.43 -23.95 26.76
N SER A 577 -28.74 -24.05 27.03
CA SER A 577 -29.75 -23.16 26.47
C SER A 577 -29.56 -21.71 26.95
N GLN A 578 -29.15 -21.49 28.20
CA GLN A 578 -28.81 -20.16 28.73
C GLN A 578 -27.57 -19.57 28.07
N VAL A 579 -26.52 -20.37 27.87
CA VAL A 579 -25.30 -19.94 27.17
C VAL A 579 -25.62 -19.59 25.72
N GLN A 580 -26.39 -20.40 25.00
CA GLN A 580 -26.84 -20.07 23.64
C GLN A 580 -27.65 -18.78 23.59
N SER A 581 -28.54 -18.55 24.56
CA SER A 581 -29.33 -17.31 24.64
C SER A 581 -28.43 -16.09 24.86
N GLN A 582 -27.42 -16.18 25.73
CA GLN A 582 -26.44 -15.10 25.95
C GLN A 582 -25.57 -14.84 24.71
N GLN A 583 -25.15 -15.91 24.01
CA GLN A 583 -24.41 -15.80 22.75
C GLN A 583 -25.25 -15.09 21.68
N LEU A 584 -26.52 -15.48 21.51
CA LEU A 584 -27.44 -14.82 20.58
C LEU A 584 -27.68 -13.35 20.93
N GLN A 585 -27.80 -13.01 22.22
CA GLN A 585 -27.89 -11.61 22.65
C GLN A 585 -26.64 -10.81 22.33
N THR A 586 -25.46 -11.41 22.47
CA THR A 586 -24.18 -10.78 22.15
C THR A 586 -24.06 -10.55 20.65
N GLN A 587 -24.34 -11.57 19.83
CA GLN A 587 -24.36 -11.46 18.37
C GLN A 587 -25.36 -10.40 17.87
N LEU A 588 -26.52 -10.28 18.52
CA LEU A 588 -27.52 -9.28 18.17
C LEU A 588 -27.03 -7.86 18.49
N LYS A 589 -26.33 -7.67 19.61
CA LYS A 589 -25.71 -6.39 19.97
C LYS A 589 -24.55 -6.02 19.04
N ASP A 590 -23.74 -7.00 18.63
CA ASP A 590 -22.65 -6.80 17.69
C ASP A 590 -23.20 -6.42 16.31
N SER A 591 -24.25 -7.11 15.85
CA SER A 591 -24.94 -6.79 14.60
C SER A 591 -25.56 -5.40 14.62
N GLN A 592 -26.13 -4.96 15.74
CA GLN A 592 -26.65 -3.59 15.92
C GLN A 592 -25.53 -2.55 15.86
N THR A 593 -24.36 -2.86 16.42
CA THR A 593 -23.19 -1.97 16.41
C THR A 593 -22.65 -1.85 14.98
N GLN A 594 -22.48 -2.97 14.28
CA GLN A 594 -22.07 -2.97 12.87
C GLN A 594 -23.06 -2.21 11.97
N LEU A 595 -24.37 -2.34 12.21
CA LEU A 595 -25.37 -1.58 11.45
C LEU A 595 -25.21 -0.07 11.68
N LYS A 596 -24.95 0.35 12.92
CA LYS A 596 -24.72 1.77 13.27
C LYS A 596 -23.44 2.31 12.66
N ASP A 597 -22.37 1.52 12.67
CA ASP A 597 -21.09 1.89 12.07
C ASP A 597 -21.22 2.00 10.54
N SER A 598 -21.93 1.06 9.92
CA SER A 598 -22.23 1.11 8.48
C SER A 598 -23.10 2.32 8.10
N GLN A 599 -24.06 2.70 8.95
CA GLN A 599 -24.86 3.92 8.75
C GLN A 599 -23.99 5.18 8.85
N THR A 600 -23.08 5.22 9.83
CA THR A 600 -22.16 6.35 10.03
C THR A 600 -21.20 6.47 8.83
N HIS A 601 -20.67 5.35 8.36
CA HIS A 601 -19.80 5.32 7.19
C HIS A 601 -20.54 5.75 5.91
N SER A 602 -21.79 5.33 5.73
CA SER A 602 -22.63 5.76 4.61
C SER A 602 -22.88 7.28 4.63
N GLN A 603 -23.08 7.88 5.82
CA GLN A 603 -23.22 9.33 5.97
C GLN A 603 -21.92 10.07 5.63
N GLN A 604 -20.77 9.56 6.09
CA GLN A 604 -19.47 10.12 5.77
C GLN A 604 -19.17 10.10 4.26
N LEU A 605 -19.47 8.98 3.60
CA LEU A 605 -19.34 8.87 2.13
C LEU A 605 -20.26 9.86 1.41
N GLN A 606 -21.47 10.09 1.92
CA GLN A 606 -22.38 11.07 1.35
C GLN A 606 -21.84 12.50 1.50
N THR A 607 -21.29 12.86 2.67
CA THR A 607 -20.63 14.16 2.86
C THR A 607 -19.43 14.33 1.93
N GLN A 608 -18.56 13.32 1.80
CA GLN A 608 -17.42 13.38 0.88
C GLN A 608 -17.85 13.54 -0.58
N LEU A 609 -18.96 12.91 -0.98
CA LEU A 609 -19.51 13.06 -2.32
C LEU A 609 -20.01 14.50 -2.56
N GLU A 610 -20.70 15.10 -1.58
CA GLU A 610 -21.17 16.49 -1.65
C GLU A 610 -20.00 17.49 -1.69
N GLU A 611 -18.95 17.26 -0.90
CA GLU A 611 -17.71 18.05 -0.92
C GLU A 611 -17.00 17.95 -2.28
N SER A 612 -16.88 16.75 -2.84
CA SER A 612 -16.28 16.53 -4.15
C SER A 612 -17.08 17.19 -5.28
N GLN A 613 -18.41 17.13 -5.23
CA GLN A 613 -19.29 17.82 -6.18
C GLN A 613 -19.14 19.34 -6.09
N THR A 614 -19.05 19.89 -4.88
CA THR A 614 -18.83 21.33 -4.65
C THR A 614 -17.47 21.76 -5.21
N HIS A 615 -16.42 20.98 -4.96
CA HIS A 615 -15.09 21.28 -5.48
C HIS A 615 -15.05 21.22 -7.01
N SER A 616 -15.75 20.25 -7.63
CA SER A 616 -15.88 20.17 -9.09
C SER A 616 -16.59 21.40 -9.68
N GLN A 617 -17.63 21.92 -9.02
CA GLN A 617 -18.32 23.14 -9.46
C GLN A 617 -17.43 24.38 -9.32
N GLN A 618 -16.62 24.46 -8.27
CA GLN A 618 -15.64 25.53 -8.09
C GLN A 618 -14.60 25.53 -9.22
N LEU A 619 -14.00 24.37 -9.51
CA LEU A 619 -13.03 24.22 -10.61
C LEU A 619 -13.63 24.59 -11.97
N GLN A 620 -14.90 24.24 -12.20
CA GLN A 620 -15.59 24.63 -13.43
C GLN A 620 -15.78 26.15 -13.52
N THR A 621 -16.12 26.81 -12.41
CA THR A 621 -16.25 28.26 -12.35
C THR A 621 -14.90 28.96 -12.59
N GLU A 622 -13.82 28.46 -11.99
CA GLU A 622 -12.46 28.98 -12.20
C GLU A 622 -12.01 28.82 -13.66
N LEU A 623 -12.35 27.70 -14.30
CA LEU A 623 -12.08 27.47 -15.72
C LEU A 623 -12.81 28.49 -16.60
N GLU A 624 -14.10 28.74 -16.35
CA GLU A 624 -14.89 29.75 -17.08
C GLU A 624 -14.33 31.17 -16.88
N GLN A 625 -13.89 31.51 -15.67
CA GLN A 625 -13.23 32.78 -15.39
C GLN A 625 -11.90 32.92 -16.14
N SER A 626 -11.08 31.87 -16.16
CA SER A 626 -9.82 31.84 -16.89
C SER A 626 -10.02 32.00 -18.40
N GLN A 627 -11.03 31.32 -18.96
CA GLN A 627 -11.41 31.45 -20.37
C GLN A 627 -11.86 32.88 -20.71
N THR A 628 -12.68 33.49 -19.84
CA THR A 628 -13.13 34.88 -20.00
C THR A 628 -11.96 35.84 -19.96
N HIS A 629 -11.02 35.65 -19.03
CA HIS A 629 -9.82 36.48 -18.93
C HIS A 629 -8.92 36.34 -20.16
N SER A 630 -8.75 35.12 -20.68
CA SER A 630 -8.02 34.88 -21.92
C SER A 630 -8.65 35.59 -23.13
N GLN A 631 -9.99 35.61 -23.24
CA GLN A 631 -10.68 36.34 -24.29
C GLN A 631 -10.48 37.86 -24.16
N GLN A 632 -10.55 38.40 -22.94
CA GLN A 632 -10.29 39.82 -22.69
C GLN A 632 -8.86 40.23 -23.08
N LEU A 633 -7.86 39.41 -22.75
CA LEU A 633 -6.47 39.64 -23.16
C LEU A 633 -6.32 39.62 -24.69
N GLN A 634 -7.04 38.72 -25.36
CA GLN A 634 -7.05 38.66 -26.82
C GLN A 634 -7.65 39.94 -27.44
N THR A 635 -8.78 40.43 -26.92
CA THR A 635 -9.37 41.71 -27.35
C THR A 635 -8.39 42.88 -27.15
N GLN A 636 -7.75 42.97 -25.99
CA GLN A 636 -6.77 44.02 -25.71
C GLN A 636 -5.56 43.98 -26.67
N LEU A 637 -5.12 42.77 -27.05
CA LEU A 637 -4.06 42.61 -28.03
C LEU A 637 -4.48 43.13 -29.42
N GLU A 638 -5.70 42.81 -29.86
CA GLU A 638 -6.26 43.29 -31.14
C GLU A 638 -6.43 44.83 -31.16
N GLU A 639 -6.89 45.41 -30.05
CA GLU A 639 -6.99 46.87 -29.89
C GLU A 639 -5.61 47.54 -29.95
N SER A 640 -4.61 46.98 -29.25
CA SER A 640 -3.24 47.49 -29.27
C SER A 640 -2.61 47.41 -30.66
N GLN A 641 -2.83 46.31 -31.39
CA GLN A 641 -2.38 46.15 -32.78
C GLN A 641 -3.02 47.20 -33.70
N THR A 642 -4.32 47.44 -33.54
CA THR A 642 -5.04 48.46 -34.32
C THR A 642 -4.50 49.86 -34.02
N HIS A 643 -4.26 50.18 -32.75
CA HIS A 643 -3.69 51.47 -32.36
C HIS A 643 -2.27 51.65 -32.91
N SER A 644 -1.45 50.60 -32.91
CA SER A 644 -0.12 50.63 -33.52
C SER A 644 -0.17 50.91 -35.03
N GLN A 645 -1.13 50.33 -35.75
CA GLN A 645 -1.31 50.60 -37.19
C GLN A 645 -1.77 52.04 -37.45
N GLN A 646 -2.64 52.58 -36.60
CA GLN A 646 -3.06 53.99 -36.69
C GLN A 646 -1.87 54.94 -36.49
N LEU A 647 -1.06 54.72 -35.46
CA LEU A 647 0.15 55.53 -35.20
C LEU A 647 1.13 55.47 -36.36
N GLN A 648 1.30 54.30 -36.98
CA GLN A 648 2.15 54.16 -38.16
C GLN A 648 1.61 54.97 -39.36
N THR A 649 0.30 54.98 -39.57
CA THR A 649 -0.35 55.78 -40.61
C THR A 649 -0.18 57.28 -40.36
N GLU A 650 -0.36 57.74 -39.11
CA GLU A 650 -0.16 59.14 -38.74
C GLU A 650 1.30 59.58 -38.94
N LEU A 651 2.26 58.70 -38.65
CA LEU A 651 3.68 58.96 -38.89
C LEU A 651 3.96 59.16 -40.39
N GLU A 652 3.43 58.29 -41.26
CA GLU A 652 3.57 58.41 -42.71
C GLU A 652 2.92 59.71 -43.24
N GLN A 653 1.76 60.10 -42.71
CA GLN A 653 1.11 61.37 -43.05
C GLN A 653 1.97 62.57 -42.63
N SER A 654 2.52 62.56 -41.42
CA SER A 654 3.39 63.61 -40.90
C SER A 654 4.67 63.74 -41.73
N GLN A 655 5.29 62.62 -42.12
CA GLN A 655 6.44 62.61 -43.03
C GLN A 655 6.10 63.23 -44.39
N THR A 656 4.94 62.87 -44.95
CA THR A 656 4.46 63.44 -46.22
C THR A 656 4.24 64.94 -46.11
N HIS A 657 3.63 65.40 -45.01
CA HIS A 657 3.40 66.82 -44.76
C HIS A 657 4.72 67.59 -44.61
N SER A 658 5.71 67.01 -43.93
CA SER A 658 7.04 67.60 -43.79
C SER A 658 7.74 67.77 -45.16
N GLN A 659 7.65 66.77 -46.05
CA GLN A 659 8.17 66.87 -47.42
C GLN A 659 7.46 67.95 -48.25
N GLN A 660 6.14 68.09 -48.09
CA GLN A 660 5.37 69.15 -48.74
C GLN A 660 5.81 70.54 -48.27
N LEU A 661 5.99 70.74 -46.96
CA LEU A 661 6.48 71.99 -46.40
C LEU A 661 7.89 72.33 -46.90
N GLN A 662 8.77 71.32 -47.01
CA GLN A 662 10.11 71.51 -47.57
C GLN A 662 10.05 71.97 -49.03
N THR A 663 9.16 71.37 -49.83
CA THR A 663 8.93 71.79 -51.22
C THR A 663 8.41 73.23 -51.31
N GLN A 664 7.47 73.61 -50.44
CA GLN A 664 6.95 74.99 -50.38
C GLN A 664 8.04 75.99 -49.99
N LEU A 665 8.94 75.60 -49.08
CA LEU A 665 10.08 76.44 -48.68
C LEU A 665 11.01 76.70 -49.87
N GLU A 666 11.36 75.66 -50.64
CA GLU A 666 12.19 75.78 -51.85
C GLU A 666 11.53 76.67 -52.91
N GLN A 667 10.21 76.54 -53.10
CA GLN A 667 9.44 77.40 -54.01
C GLN A 667 9.45 78.86 -53.56
N SER A 668 9.25 79.11 -52.27
CA SER A 668 9.29 80.47 -51.70
C SER A 668 10.69 81.10 -51.81
N GLN A 669 11.75 80.32 -51.58
CA GLN A 669 13.13 80.77 -51.80
C GLN A 669 13.39 81.15 -53.26
N THR A 670 12.91 80.33 -54.19
CA THR A 670 13.01 80.60 -55.64
C THR A 670 12.26 81.87 -56.02
N HIS A 671 11.04 82.06 -55.51
CA HIS A 671 10.25 83.25 -55.76
C HIS A 671 10.91 84.52 -55.18
N SER A 672 11.49 84.42 -53.98
CA SER A 672 12.25 85.51 -53.36
C SER A 672 13.45 85.91 -54.21
N GLN A 673 14.19 84.95 -54.78
CA GLN A 673 15.29 85.23 -55.70
C GLN A 673 14.81 85.93 -56.98
N GLN A 674 13.67 85.49 -57.54
CA GLN A 674 13.08 86.16 -58.72
C GLN A 674 12.70 87.62 -58.41
N LEU A 675 12.02 87.87 -57.29
CA LEU A 675 11.68 89.23 -56.87
C LEU A 675 12.93 90.11 -56.66
N GLN A 676 14.03 89.52 -56.17
CA GLN A 676 15.28 90.24 -56.01
C GLN A 676 15.90 90.62 -57.38
N THR A 677 15.84 89.73 -58.38
CA THR A 677 16.25 90.06 -59.75
C THR A 677 15.38 91.15 -60.37
N GLU A 678 14.05 91.06 -60.23
CA GLU A 678 13.13 92.10 -60.72
C GLU A 678 13.38 93.47 -60.06
N LEU A 679 13.73 93.48 -58.77
CA LEU A 679 14.10 94.70 -58.06
C LEU A 679 15.39 95.32 -58.63
N GLU A 680 16.41 94.51 -58.91
CA GLU A 680 17.65 94.97 -59.55
C GLU A 680 17.39 95.54 -60.95
N GLU A 681 16.55 94.89 -61.76
CA GLU A 681 16.15 95.39 -63.08
C GLU A 681 15.41 96.73 -62.99
N SER A 682 14.48 96.87 -62.04
CA SER A 682 13.75 98.12 -61.79
C SER A 682 14.67 99.25 -61.32
N GLN A 683 15.68 98.95 -60.50
CA GLN A 683 16.70 99.93 -60.10
C GLN A 683 17.52 100.42 -61.29
N VAL A 684 17.89 99.52 -62.21
CA VAL A 684 18.60 99.88 -63.45
C VAL A 684 17.72 100.77 -64.34
N GLN A 685 16.43 100.43 -64.52
CA GLN A 685 15.49 101.27 -65.27
C GLN A 685 15.33 102.66 -64.65
N SER A 686 15.23 102.74 -63.32
CA SER A 686 15.14 104.02 -62.60
C SER A 686 16.38 104.90 -62.83
N GLN A 687 17.58 104.31 -62.80
CA GLN A 687 18.83 105.03 -63.12
C GLN A 687 18.89 105.51 -64.58
N GLN A 688 18.39 104.69 -65.53
CA GLN A 688 18.27 105.11 -66.93
C GLN A 688 17.32 106.30 -67.09
N LEU A 689 16.11 106.23 -66.51
CA LEU A 689 15.14 107.32 -66.55
C LEU A 689 15.68 108.60 -65.90
N GLN A 690 16.48 108.47 -64.82
CA GLN A 690 17.11 109.62 -64.19
C GLN A 690 18.17 110.27 -65.10
N THR A 691 18.91 109.47 -65.86
CA THR A 691 19.87 109.96 -66.86
C THR A 691 19.16 110.67 -68.02
N GLU A 692 18.07 110.10 -68.55
CA GLU A 692 17.24 110.73 -69.59
C GLU A 692 16.61 112.05 -69.11
N LEU A 693 16.24 112.12 -67.83
CA LEU A 693 15.74 113.36 -67.22
C LEU A 693 16.82 114.45 -67.17
N GLU A 694 18.06 114.12 -66.81
CA GLU A 694 19.18 115.06 -66.82
C GLU A 694 19.50 115.56 -68.25
N GLU A 695 19.44 114.67 -69.25
CA GLU A 695 19.59 115.05 -70.65
C GLU A 695 18.46 115.99 -71.10
N SER A 696 17.21 115.69 -70.76
CA SER A 696 16.05 116.52 -71.09
C SER A 696 16.11 117.90 -70.41
N GLN A 697 16.57 117.97 -69.16
CA GLN A 697 16.80 119.24 -68.46
C GLN A 697 17.90 120.07 -69.14
N THR A 698 18.94 119.42 -69.65
CA THR A 698 20.02 120.08 -70.40
C THR A 698 19.50 120.64 -71.73
N GLN A 699 18.66 119.89 -72.45
CA GLN A 699 18.00 120.36 -73.67
C GLN A 699 17.05 121.54 -73.40
N LEU A 700 16.28 121.48 -72.32
CA LEU A 700 15.40 122.58 -71.89
C LEU A 700 16.19 123.87 -71.67
N LYS A 701 17.34 123.79 -71.00
CA LYS A 701 18.22 124.94 -70.77
C LYS A 701 18.78 125.52 -72.08
N GLN A 702 19.14 124.68 -73.04
CA GLN A 702 19.54 125.14 -74.38
C GLN A 702 18.40 125.85 -75.12
N LEU A 703 17.19 125.34 -75.02
CA LEU A 703 15.98 125.95 -75.59
C LEU A 703 15.66 127.30 -74.94
N GLU A 704 15.81 127.43 -73.62
CA GLU A 704 15.65 128.72 -72.92
C GLU A 704 16.68 129.75 -73.40
N ASP A 705 17.94 129.36 -73.59
CA ASP A 705 18.98 130.24 -74.14
C ASP A 705 18.67 130.66 -75.58
N GLN A 706 18.15 129.74 -76.42
CA GLN A 706 17.69 130.06 -77.78
C GLN A 706 16.48 131.00 -77.78
N LEU A 707 15.52 130.81 -76.88
CA LEU A 707 14.35 131.67 -76.73
C LEU A 707 14.80 133.10 -76.38
N LYS A 708 15.73 133.24 -75.44
CA LYS A 708 16.28 134.53 -75.02
C LYS A 708 17.00 135.25 -76.16
N LYS A 709 17.75 134.50 -76.97
CA LYS A 709 18.39 135.03 -78.19
C LYS A 709 17.36 135.51 -79.21
N THR A 710 16.29 134.73 -79.42
CA THR A 710 15.21 135.06 -80.35
C THR A 710 14.42 136.29 -79.90
N GLN A 711 14.14 136.43 -78.60
CA GLN A 711 13.52 137.63 -78.04
C GLN A 711 14.38 138.89 -78.27
N SER A 712 15.70 138.78 -78.11
CA SER A 712 16.61 139.89 -78.38
C SER A 712 16.60 140.29 -79.87
N GLN A 713 16.50 139.33 -80.79
CA GLN A 713 16.35 139.60 -82.22
C GLN A 713 14.99 140.23 -82.55
N GLN A 714 13.90 139.74 -81.94
CA GLN A 714 12.57 140.33 -82.12
C GLN A 714 12.52 141.80 -81.67
N GLN A 715 13.15 142.15 -80.55
CA GLN A 715 13.28 143.54 -80.10
C GLN A 715 14.02 144.41 -81.12
N GLN A 716 15.09 143.89 -81.71
CA GLN A 716 15.87 144.59 -82.73
C GLN A 716 15.02 144.84 -84.00
N THR A 717 14.30 143.82 -84.48
CA THR A 717 13.42 143.96 -85.66
C THR A 717 12.25 144.90 -85.40
N GLN A 718 11.71 144.93 -84.17
CA GLN A 718 10.65 145.87 -83.80
C GLN A 718 11.14 147.32 -83.84
N GLN A 719 12.38 147.57 -83.44
CA GLN A 719 12.99 148.89 -83.48
C GLN A 719 13.20 149.37 -84.93
N GLU A 720 13.69 148.50 -85.82
CA GLU A 720 13.84 148.79 -87.26
C GLU A 720 12.48 149.08 -87.95
N LEU A 721 11.40 148.40 -87.50
CA LEU A 721 10.04 148.62 -88.01
C LEU A 721 9.48 149.99 -87.61
N ASP A 722 9.74 150.44 -86.38
CA ASP A 722 9.30 151.76 -85.90
C ASP A 722 10.04 152.90 -86.62
N GLU A 723 11.33 152.72 -86.93
CA GLU A 723 12.10 153.66 -87.78
C GLU A 723 11.51 153.76 -89.19
N SER A 724 11.25 152.63 -89.85
CA SER A 724 10.63 152.61 -91.19
C SER A 724 9.24 153.25 -91.22
N ARG A 725 8.44 153.10 -90.15
CA ARG A 725 7.13 153.76 -90.02
C ARG A 725 7.25 155.28 -89.93
N SER A 726 8.30 155.78 -89.27
CA SER A 726 8.54 157.21 -89.14
C SER A 726 8.90 157.83 -90.49
N GLU A 727 9.76 157.17 -91.28
CA GLU A 727 10.10 157.60 -92.64
C GLU A 727 8.86 157.63 -93.56
N LEU A 728 8.00 156.61 -93.47
CA LEU A 728 6.77 156.52 -94.27
C LEU A 728 5.76 157.63 -93.92
N HIS A 729 5.69 158.06 -92.65
CA HIS A 729 4.87 159.20 -92.25
C HIS A 729 5.36 160.50 -92.89
N GLN A 730 6.68 160.70 -92.93
CA GLN A 730 7.30 161.88 -93.53
C GLN A 730 7.01 161.98 -95.03
N THR A 731 7.08 160.86 -95.76
CA THR A 731 6.75 160.82 -97.19
C THR A 731 5.27 161.11 -97.48
N ARG A 732 4.38 160.77 -96.53
CA ARG A 732 2.94 160.98 -96.68
C ARG A 732 2.54 162.45 -96.54
N GLU A 733 3.20 163.20 -95.67
CA GLU A 733 3.01 164.66 -95.53
C GLU A 733 3.47 165.41 -96.79
N GLU A 734 4.58 165.00 -97.42
CA GLU A 734 5.04 165.58 -98.69
C GLU A 734 4.06 165.32 -99.86
N LEU A 735 3.38 164.18 -99.84
CA LEU A 735 2.36 163.83 -100.84
C LEU A 735 1.09 164.70 -100.71
N GLU A 736 0.64 164.99 -99.49
CA GLU A 736 -0.51 165.89 -99.28
C GLU A 736 -0.22 167.32 -99.77
N LEU A 737 1.01 167.80 -99.58
CA LEU A 737 1.41 169.13 -100.04
C LEU A 737 1.42 169.24 -101.57
N THR A 738 1.89 168.20 -102.26
CA THR A 738 1.91 168.15 -103.73
C THR A 738 0.52 167.99 -104.33
N GLN A 739 -0.39 167.30 -103.66
CA GLN A 739 -1.79 167.19 -104.06
C GLN A 739 -2.49 168.56 -104.05
N PHE A 740 -2.22 169.39 -103.03
CA PHE A 740 -2.81 170.72 -102.89
C PHE A 740 -2.39 171.68 -104.02
N GLN A 741 -1.12 171.61 -104.46
CA GLN A 741 -0.63 172.42 -105.58
C GLN A 741 -1.27 172.05 -106.93
N LEU A 742 -1.70 170.80 -107.08
CA LEU A 742 -2.30 170.28 -108.31
C LEU A 742 -3.73 170.78 -108.49
N ASP A 743 -4.49 170.88 -107.40
CA ASP A 743 -5.86 171.44 -107.40
C ASP A 743 -5.88 172.93 -107.78
N GLU A 744 -4.86 173.71 -107.38
CA GLU A 744 -4.77 175.14 -107.68
C GLU A 744 -4.58 175.40 -109.19
N ILE A 745 -3.75 174.60 -109.86
CA ILE A 745 -3.51 174.67 -111.33
C ILE A 745 -4.78 174.31 -112.11
N GLN A 746 -5.59 173.39 -111.58
CA GLN A 746 -6.79 172.92 -112.25
C GLN A 746 -7.88 174.01 -112.31
N VAL A 747 -7.94 174.89 -111.31
CA VAL A 747 -8.85 176.05 -111.26
C VAL A 747 -8.49 177.13 -112.29
N GLU A 748 -7.20 177.39 -112.52
CA GLU A 748 -6.76 178.36 -113.54
C GLU A 748 -7.08 177.91 -114.97
N LEU A 749 -7.01 176.59 -115.23
CA LEU A 749 -7.30 176.01 -116.54
C LEU A 749 -8.77 176.19 -116.96
N GLU A 750 -9.71 176.04 -116.02
CA GLU A 750 -11.15 176.22 -116.29
C GLU A 750 -11.50 177.68 -116.63
N GLN A 751 -10.84 178.65 -116.01
CA GLN A 751 -11.09 180.07 -116.30
C GLN A 751 -10.66 180.46 -117.73
N SER A 752 -9.55 179.90 -118.22
CA SER A 752 -9.02 180.21 -119.56
C SER A 752 -9.90 179.63 -120.69
N GLN A 753 -10.48 178.44 -120.47
CA GLN A 753 -11.35 177.80 -121.46
C GLN A 753 -12.66 178.58 -121.70
N SER A 754 -13.17 179.27 -120.70
CA SER A 754 -14.43 180.02 -120.81
C SER A 754 -14.29 181.30 -121.65
N GLN A 755 -13.19 182.06 -121.47
CA GLN A 755 -12.92 183.28 -122.26
C GLN A 755 -12.78 182.99 -123.77
N LEU A 756 -12.27 181.80 -124.11
CA LEU A 756 -12.14 181.32 -125.48
C LEU A 756 -13.50 181.05 -126.15
N HIS A 757 -14.54 180.75 -125.36
CA HIS A 757 -15.88 180.53 -125.89
C HIS A 757 -16.56 181.85 -126.28
N GLN A 758 -16.38 182.90 -125.48
CA GLN A 758 -17.00 184.21 -125.69
C GLN A 758 -16.50 184.91 -126.97
N THR A 759 -15.20 184.82 -127.25
CA THR A 759 -14.57 185.41 -128.45
C THR A 759 -14.99 184.73 -129.76
N LYS A 760 -15.40 183.46 -129.70
CA LYS A 760 -15.80 182.69 -130.88
C LYS A 760 -17.15 183.14 -131.45
N GLN A 761 -18.03 183.66 -130.61
CA GLN A 761 -19.38 184.06 -131.00
C GLN A 761 -19.41 185.42 -131.71
N GLU A 762 -18.57 186.37 -131.28
CA GLU A 762 -18.46 187.69 -131.91
C GLU A 762 -17.93 187.62 -133.35
N LEU A 763 -17.22 186.55 -133.71
CA LEU A 763 -16.68 186.33 -135.06
C LEU A 763 -17.76 185.96 -136.09
N GLU A 764 -18.83 185.27 -135.69
CA GLU A 764 -19.92 184.89 -136.61
C GLU A 764 -20.77 186.11 -137.03
N GLU A 765 -20.93 187.10 -136.15
CA GLU A 765 -21.65 188.34 -136.47
C GLU A 765 -20.91 189.21 -137.51
N ALA A 766 -19.58 189.10 -137.59
CA ALA A 766 -18.77 189.84 -138.55
C ALA A 766 -18.83 189.25 -139.97
N GLN A 767 -18.91 187.92 -140.09
CA GLN A 767 -18.88 187.23 -141.39
C GLN A 767 -20.15 187.44 -142.22
N SER A 768 -21.31 187.57 -141.59
CA SER A 768 -22.58 187.79 -142.30
C SER A 768 -22.65 189.18 -142.97
N LYS A 769 -22.02 190.20 -142.37
CA LYS A 769 -21.96 191.55 -142.95
C LYS A 769 -21.07 191.64 -144.20
N LEU A 770 -20.06 190.78 -144.31
CA LEU A 770 -19.09 190.82 -145.41
C LEU A 770 -19.67 190.29 -146.74
N GLN A 771 -20.56 189.31 -146.68
CA GLN A 771 -21.10 188.71 -147.90
C GLN A 771 -22.05 189.64 -148.66
N LYS A 772 -22.58 190.66 -147.98
CA LYS A 772 -23.42 191.72 -148.57
C LYS A 772 -22.66 192.68 -149.50
N THR A 773 -21.32 192.66 -149.50
CA THR A 773 -20.50 193.70 -150.17
C THR A 773 -19.61 193.13 -151.29
N GLN A 774 -19.47 191.81 -151.41
CA GLN A 774 -18.39 191.20 -152.19
C GLN A 774 -18.71 190.80 -153.64
N VAL A 775 -19.91 191.06 -154.17
CA VAL A 775 -20.22 190.78 -155.59
C VAL A 775 -20.35 192.05 -156.43
N GLU A 776 -20.32 193.24 -155.82
CA GLU A 776 -20.54 194.45 -156.61
C GLU A 776 -19.32 194.89 -157.43
N LEU A 777 -18.05 194.71 -157.03
CA LEU A 777 -16.97 195.30 -157.85
C LEU A 777 -15.57 194.71 -157.73
N GLN A 778 -14.97 194.62 -158.93
CA GLN A 778 -13.56 194.47 -159.33
C GLN A 778 -13.08 193.03 -159.58
N ASN A 779 -12.78 192.61 -160.81
CA ASN A 779 -12.28 193.36 -161.97
C ASN A 779 -11.10 194.29 -161.66
N GLN A 780 -9.94 193.63 -161.64
CA GLN A 780 -8.63 194.13 -162.06
C GLN A 780 -7.77 194.94 -161.07
N PRO A 781 -6.44 194.96 -161.24
CA PRO A 781 -5.55 193.80 -161.46
C PRO A 781 -4.18 193.98 -160.75
N LYS A 782 -3.35 192.90 -160.84
CA LYS A 782 -1.87 192.81 -160.89
C LYS A 782 -1.08 194.11 -160.59
N THR A 783 0.03 194.12 -159.84
CA THR A 783 1.30 193.43 -160.13
C THR A 783 2.35 193.84 -159.08
N ASN A 784 3.38 193.00 -158.94
CA ASN A 784 4.80 193.30 -158.75
C ASN A 784 5.42 193.70 -157.39
N TYR A 785 6.55 193.02 -157.19
CA TYR A 785 7.81 193.33 -156.49
C TYR A 785 7.98 194.59 -155.64
N ALA A 786 8.51 194.30 -154.45
CA ALA A 786 9.64 194.91 -153.74
C ALA A 786 9.55 196.38 -153.30
N GLU A 787 9.78 196.56 -151.99
CA GLU A 787 9.85 197.83 -151.26
C GLU A 787 8.52 198.62 -151.26
N HIS A 788 7.77 198.76 -150.16
CA HIS A 788 8.19 199.51 -148.98
C HIS A 788 7.21 199.16 -147.83
N VAL A 789 7.56 198.30 -146.87
CA VAL A 789 8.51 198.54 -145.77
C VAL A 789 8.08 199.62 -144.77
N LYS A 790 7.06 200.43 -145.02
CA LYS A 790 6.75 201.50 -144.06
C LYS A 790 5.30 201.95 -144.18
N ALA A 791 4.64 202.03 -143.02
CA ALA A 791 3.27 202.49 -142.83
C ALA A 791 2.23 201.44 -143.27
N LEU A 792 1.24 201.00 -142.51
CA LEU A 792 0.53 201.54 -141.37
C LEU A 792 0.28 200.34 -140.44
N ALA A 793 1.19 199.90 -139.58
CA ALA A 793 2.15 200.64 -138.75
C ALA A 793 1.53 201.77 -137.90
N LYS A 794 0.20 201.86 -137.78
CA LYS A 794 -0.39 202.81 -136.84
C LYS A 794 -1.68 202.39 -136.15
N ILE A 795 -2.17 201.19 -136.42
CA ILE A 795 -3.16 200.55 -135.56
C ILE A 795 -2.39 199.47 -134.75
N LEU A 796 -1.30 199.62 -133.98
CA LEU A 796 -0.51 200.67 -133.26
C LEU A 796 -1.23 201.79 -132.51
N ALA A 797 -2.53 201.73 -132.51
CA ALA A 797 -3.37 202.43 -131.58
C ALA A 797 -4.67 201.65 -131.77
N GLU A 798 -5.05 200.73 -130.92
CA GLU A 798 -4.98 200.72 -129.47
C GLU A 798 -4.88 199.25 -129.06
N THR A 799 -3.77 198.80 -128.46
CA THR A 799 -3.49 198.84 -127.01
C THR A 799 -4.59 198.15 -126.22
N LEU A 800 -4.32 197.24 -125.30
CA LEU A 800 -3.08 196.73 -124.72
C LEU A 800 -3.54 195.53 -123.87
#